data_AF-A0AA42CAD3-F1
#
_entry.id   AF-A0AA42CAD3-F1
#
_cell.length_a   1.000
_cell.length_b   1.000
_cell.length_c   1.000
_cell.angle_alpha   90.00
_cell.angle_beta   90.00
_cell.angle_gamma   90.00
#
_symmetry.space_group_name_H-M   'P 1'
#
loop_
_entity.id
_entity.type
_entity.pdbx_description
1 polymer ?
#
loop_
_entity_poly.entity_id
_entity_poly.type
_entity_poly.pdbx_seq_one_letter_code
_entity_poly.pdbx_strand_id
1 'polypeptide(L)'
;MEFKDWQEFINHFEKERHRYSPLDNWENLKNRTNEITRKSLESLKHKLGDRFNNFPYRRFAEKRFSAFLSSPQVATAFVAPDGYGKTPIVVQLAERFFTGPDALCPNDILCLVDGSLLYNLVTIHQRVSRLYNLIEYDPRNSFSTGFREHPEQVKGRFVLVIDGIDDVYPINGKTLQFIENLLKVISTYEHIPWFKVLITCTPLIWRMFSERIQKDHLQKLLWYNSTLRGTEHEIINIPLLKRREIDEILAKNHFPQRLDDLEVNNPDLADIIRTPYLLHLFIITGKTKGSIHEIDLLNLYIKRMVLSPPMLYEKYSILKSYFSLCSYGEMGVEVKKNDLHLSPSENIAYIELMRIGLLYEYSLVDEYLTLNTYVSFSHHALFAYYLANILLKENTLTIDYLREKITDYYHSPKLQVTMVEYFVKILFKEEQVEILKDIFTLFEKEMPPKNTYPSDKPCCWGMLAFFVSCEMRKNPGIRELLLPWYAQSEIGCRLYFERFFDLDRIVLNSGDELDCYLRYNKSDSAKRYVHYLKYMQYFLSENHELCQQEYEHVSKSELPKEGTPSDFAHYFVPQLIHQAVCHTDMDGSLMAVAHDTANQLLHSGKQEKTGLPVFEFELISALHYGQRHLEIIQLARQVLENYDLSNWESSVSYQLFLSDYASALLQDGEKQTATDLYKLVKFKHINFPMNMKYFLKIRLQFIKAEFLTANGEPGKARSLLRKIQSVSEKLQFRYFYQKALKMEAELSQPPGSQKHQQV
;
A
#
# COMPACT_ATOMS: atom_id res chain seq x y z
N MET A 1 -66.31 0.09 -22.63
CA MET A 1 -66.58 -1.21 -23.25
C MET A 1 -67.23 -2.07 -22.19
N GLU A 2 -68.45 -2.54 -22.42
CA GLU A 2 -69.15 -3.48 -21.53
C GLU A 2 -68.89 -4.90 -22.05
N PHE A 3 -68.36 -5.78 -21.18
CA PHE A 3 -68.11 -7.19 -21.48
C PHE A 3 -69.20 -8.03 -20.84
N LYS A 4 -69.68 -9.08 -21.53
CA LYS A 4 -70.84 -9.87 -21.07
C LYS A 4 -70.50 -10.82 -19.93
N ASP A 5 -69.25 -11.26 -19.84
CA ASP A 5 -68.76 -12.07 -18.73
C ASP A 5 -67.24 -11.95 -18.55
N TRP A 6 -66.77 -12.52 -17.44
CA TRP A 6 -65.36 -12.50 -17.04
C TRP A 6 -64.46 -13.28 -18.00
N GLN A 7 -65.01 -14.29 -18.69
CA GLN A 7 -64.28 -15.08 -19.66
C GLN A 7 -64.08 -14.30 -20.97
N GLU A 8 -65.06 -13.49 -21.39
CA GLU A 8 -64.98 -12.58 -22.52
C GLU A 8 -64.02 -11.42 -22.25
N PHE A 9 -64.01 -10.89 -21.02
CA PHE A 9 -62.99 -9.93 -20.57
C PHE A 9 -61.59 -10.53 -20.61
N ILE A 10 -61.38 -11.74 -20.05
CA ILE A 10 -60.07 -12.42 -20.08
C ILE A 10 -59.66 -12.75 -21.51
N ASN A 11 -60.57 -13.25 -22.35
CA ASN A 11 -60.26 -13.57 -23.74
C ASN A 11 -59.97 -12.32 -24.58
N HIS A 12 -60.63 -11.18 -24.30
CA HIS A 12 -60.32 -9.89 -24.92
C HIS A 12 -58.97 -9.36 -24.42
N PHE A 13 -58.71 -9.46 -23.12
CA PHE A 13 -57.46 -9.02 -22.50
C PHE A 13 -56.26 -9.87 -22.94
N GLU A 14 -56.44 -11.19 -23.12
CA GLU A 14 -55.44 -12.11 -23.68
C GLU A 14 -55.24 -11.90 -25.19
N LYS A 15 -56.30 -11.62 -25.97
CA LYS A 15 -56.18 -11.25 -27.38
C LYS A 15 -55.49 -9.89 -27.59
N GLU A 16 -55.66 -8.93 -26.69
CA GLU A 16 -54.92 -7.66 -26.73
C GLU A 16 -53.48 -7.77 -26.23
N ARG A 17 -53.19 -8.75 -25.34
CA ARG A 17 -51.84 -9.02 -24.83
C ARG A 17 -50.84 -9.45 -25.91
N HIS A 18 -51.32 -9.99 -27.02
CA HIS A 18 -50.51 -10.54 -28.12
C HIS A 18 -50.48 -9.68 -29.38
N ARG A 19 -51.04 -8.46 -29.36
CA ARG A 19 -50.78 -7.51 -30.45
C ARG A 19 -49.50 -6.76 -30.15
N TYR A 20 -48.44 -7.14 -30.88
CA TYR A 20 -47.30 -6.27 -31.14
C TYR A 20 -47.82 -4.86 -31.42
N SER A 21 -47.63 -3.94 -30.48
CA SER A 21 -47.98 -2.56 -30.74
C SER A 21 -46.96 -2.03 -31.75
N PRO A 22 -47.38 -1.39 -32.86
CA PRO A 22 -46.47 -0.66 -33.73
C PRO A 22 -45.64 0.43 -32.99
N LEU A 23 -45.98 0.69 -31.73
CA LEU A 23 -45.31 1.60 -30.80
C LEU A 23 -44.12 0.96 -30.04
N ASP A 24 -43.85 -0.35 -30.11
CA ASP A 24 -42.70 -0.99 -29.44
C ASP A 24 -41.47 -1.14 -30.35
N ASN A 25 -41.04 -0.04 -30.98
CA ASN A 25 -39.78 0.00 -31.72
C ASN A 25 -38.56 0.22 -30.78
N TRP A 26 -37.36 -0.14 -31.24
CA TRP A 26 -36.10 -0.02 -30.47
C TRP A 26 -35.87 1.39 -29.91
N GLU A 27 -36.27 2.43 -30.66
CA GLU A 27 -36.12 3.82 -30.27
C GLU A 27 -37.04 4.20 -29.09
N ASN A 28 -38.27 3.68 -29.08
CA ASN A 28 -39.21 3.90 -27.99
C ASN A 28 -38.79 3.15 -26.72
N LEU A 29 -38.17 1.97 -26.86
CA LEU A 29 -37.52 1.30 -25.73
C LEU A 29 -36.35 2.14 -25.20
N LYS A 30 -35.47 2.60 -26.09
CA LYS A 30 -34.35 3.48 -25.75
C LYS A 30 -34.79 4.73 -25.01
N ASN A 31 -35.81 5.44 -25.51
CA ASN A 31 -36.36 6.65 -24.88
C ASN A 31 -36.93 6.38 -23.48
N ARG A 32 -37.69 5.29 -23.30
CA ARG A 32 -38.22 4.91 -21.98
C ARG A 32 -37.11 4.57 -20.99
N THR A 33 -36.11 3.82 -21.44
CA THR A 33 -35.00 3.39 -20.60
C THR A 33 -34.05 4.56 -20.26
N ASN A 34 -33.85 5.50 -21.18
CA ASN A 34 -33.05 6.71 -20.95
C ASN A 34 -33.57 7.52 -19.76
N GLU A 35 -34.89 7.59 -19.55
CA GLU A 35 -35.47 8.29 -18.40
C GLU A 35 -35.17 7.59 -17.07
N ILE A 36 -35.17 6.25 -17.04
CA ILE A 36 -34.77 5.45 -15.86
C ILE A 36 -33.28 5.69 -15.58
N THR A 37 -32.45 5.58 -16.61
CA THR A 37 -31.00 5.77 -16.53
C THR A 37 -30.65 7.18 -16.05
N ARG A 38 -31.34 8.21 -16.57
CA ARG A 38 -31.13 9.61 -16.14
C ARG A 38 -31.41 9.79 -14.65
N LYS A 39 -32.55 9.29 -14.16
CA LYS A 39 -32.92 9.34 -12.74
C LYS A 39 -31.93 8.58 -11.86
N SER A 40 -31.50 7.39 -12.28
CA SER A 40 -30.48 6.63 -11.56
C SER A 40 -29.14 7.38 -11.53
N LEU A 41 -28.67 7.93 -12.67
CA LEU A 41 -27.45 8.72 -12.72
C LEU A 41 -27.50 9.95 -11.79
N GLU A 42 -28.62 10.66 -11.77
CA GLU A 42 -28.83 11.79 -10.85
C GLU A 42 -28.75 11.35 -9.38
N SER A 43 -29.41 10.24 -9.03
CA SER A 43 -29.37 9.70 -7.67
C SER A 43 -27.97 9.26 -7.25
N LEU A 44 -27.27 8.51 -8.11
CA LEU A 44 -25.89 8.07 -7.85
C LEU A 44 -24.94 9.26 -7.72
N LYS A 45 -25.02 10.26 -8.61
CA LYS A 45 -24.20 11.48 -8.51
C LYS A 45 -24.50 12.27 -7.23
N HIS A 46 -25.76 12.38 -6.83
CA HIS A 46 -26.15 13.03 -5.58
C HIS A 46 -25.57 12.30 -4.36
N LYS A 47 -25.66 10.96 -4.31
CA LYS A 47 -25.04 10.15 -3.25
C LYS A 47 -23.52 10.35 -3.19
N LEU A 48 -22.86 10.43 -4.35
CA LEU A 48 -21.43 10.64 -4.39
C LEU A 48 -21.04 12.04 -3.91
N GLY A 49 -21.79 13.07 -4.31
CA GLY A 49 -21.47 14.47 -4.02
C GLY A 49 -20.04 14.81 -4.45
N ASP A 50 -19.32 15.53 -3.58
CA ASP A 50 -17.93 15.94 -3.83
C ASP A 50 -16.95 14.77 -3.96
N ARG A 51 -17.33 13.55 -3.57
CA ARG A 51 -16.50 12.35 -3.74
C ARG A 51 -16.21 12.07 -5.20
N PHE A 52 -17.16 12.34 -6.09
CA PHE A 52 -16.99 12.07 -7.52
C PHE A 52 -15.89 12.97 -8.12
N ASN A 53 -15.81 14.23 -7.67
CA ASN A 53 -14.79 15.17 -8.14
C ASN A 53 -13.37 14.73 -7.79
N ASN A 54 -13.21 14.00 -6.68
CA ASN A 54 -11.92 13.48 -6.20
C ASN A 54 -11.68 12.02 -6.61
N PHE A 55 -12.45 11.48 -7.56
CA PHE A 55 -12.28 10.11 -8.03
C PHE A 55 -11.62 10.07 -9.41
N PRO A 56 -10.50 9.33 -9.59
CA PRO A 56 -9.77 9.30 -10.85
C PRO A 56 -10.48 8.44 -11.89
N TYR A 57 -10.16 8.64 -13.16
CA TYR A 57 -10.67 7.80 -14.24
C TYR A 57 -10.02 6.42 -14.22
N ARG A 58 -10.83 5.36 -14.08
CA ARG A 58 -10.32 3.99 -13.88
C ARG A 58 -10.20 3.21 -15.19
N ARG A 59 -9.07 3.34 -15.89
CA ARG A 59 -8.81 2.65 -17.18
C ARG A 59 -8.97 1.12 -17.14
N PHE A 60 -8.75 0.49 -15.99
CA PHE A 60 -8.95 -0.96 -15.87
C PHE A 60 -10.43 -1.34 -16.07
N ALA A 61 -11.35 -0.51 -15.55
CA ALA A 61 -12.78 -0.74 -15.63
C ALA A 61 -13.28 -0.55 -17.07
N GLU A 62 -12.81 0.51 -17.75
CA GLU A 62 -13.09 0.74 -19.19
C GLU A 62 -12.67 -0.47 -20.04
N LYS A 63 -11.43 -0.94 -19.88
CA LYS A 63 -10.93 -2.10 -20.62
C LYS A 63 -11.72 -3.37 -20.32
N ARG A 64 -12.01 -3.62 -19.04
CA ARG A 64 -12.78 -4.80 -18.61
C ARG A 64 -14.21 -4.77 -19.15
N PHE A 65 -14.86 -3.61 -19.10
CA PHE A 65 -16.23 -3.43 -19.58
C PHE A 65 -16.30 -3.52 -21.11
N SER A 66 -15.38 -2.89 -21.84
CA SER A 66 -15.28 -3.00 -23.30
C SER A 66 -15.06 -4.44 -23.76
N ALA A 67 -14.18 -5.18 -23.07
CA ALA A 67 -13.94 -6.59 -23.35
C ALA A 67 -15.19 -7.45 -23.06
N PHE A 68 -15.88 -7.21 -21.94
CA PHE A 68 -17.16 -7.87 -21.63
C PHE A 68 -18.24 -7.60 -22.69
N LEU A 69 -18.41 -6.34 -23.08
CA LEU A 69 -19.39 -5.96 -24.10
C LEU A 69 -19.14 -6.63 -25.46
N SER A 70 -17.89 -7.04 -25.71
CA SER A 70 -17.45 -7.75 -26.92
C SER A 70 -17.42 -9.28 -26.76
N SER A 71 -17.58 -9.78 -25.54
CA SER A 71 -17.52 -11.22 -25.25
C SER A 71 -18.88 -11.89 -25.46
N PRO A 72 -18.95 -13.22 -25.60
CA PRO A 72 -20.24 -13.93 -25.71
C PRO A 72 -21.02 -14.00 -24.39
N GLN A 73 -20.34 -13.87 -23.25
CA GLN A 73 -20.95 -13.96 -21.92
C GLN A 73 -22.00 -12.88 -21.68
N VAL A 74 -23.07 -13.25 -20.98
CA VAL A 74 -24.24 -12.37 -20.75
C VAL A 74 -24.03 -11.45 -19.55
N ALA A 75 -23.32 -11.90 -18.52
CA ALA A 75 -23.21 -11.19 -17.25
C ALA A 75 -21.77 -10.93 -16.80
N THR A 76 -21.53 -9.85 -16.06
CA THR A 76 -20.29 -9.60 -15.31
C THR A 76 -20.63 -8.94 -13.97
N ALA A 77 -19.71 -9.04 -13.01
CA ALA A 77 -19.81 -8.33 -11.73
C ALA A 77 -18.59 -7.43 -11.47
N PHE A 78 -18.82 -6.33 -10.78
CA PHE A 78 -17.81 -5.57 -10.06
C PHE A 78 -17.98 -5.80 -8.56
N VAL A 79 -17.00 -6.46 -7.95
CA VAL A 79 -17.05 -6.95 -6.57
C VAL A 79 -15.96 -6.28 -5.76
N ALA A 80 -16.35 -5.55 -4.72
CA ALA A 80 -15.42 -4.92 -3.78
C ALA A 80 -16.14 -4.43 -2.51
N PRO A 81 -15.43 -4.25 -1.38
CA PRO A 81 -15.96 -3.57 -0.21
C PRO A 81 -16.41 -2.13 -0.52
N ASP A 82 -17.14 -1.50 0.40
CA ASP A 82 -17.44 -0.08 0.26
C ASP A 82 -16.16 0.78 0.36
N GLY A 83 -16.18 1.92 -0.32
CA GLY A 83 -15.01 2.80 -0.42
C GLY A 83 -13.99 2.45 -1.52
N TYR A 84 -14.11 1.29 -2.19
CA TYR A 84 -13.27 0.89 -3.34
C TYR A 84 -13.66 1.56 -4.67
N GLY A 85 -14.77 2.29 -4.70
CA GLY A 85 -15.19 3.09 -5.86
C GLY A 85 -16.07 2.36 -6.88
N LYS A 86 -16.91 1.40 -6.45
CA LYS A 86 -17.91 0.72 -7.30
C LYS A 86 -18.82 1.71 -8.06
N THR A 87 -19.57 2.54 -7.33
CA THR A 87 -20.52 3.50 -7.91
C THR A 87 -19.86 4.55 -8.81
N PRO A 88 -18.74 5.22 -8.43
CA PRO A 88 -18.05 6.13 -9.35
C PRO A 88 -17.62 5.48 -10.66
N ILE A 89 -17.17 4.22 -10.63
CA ILE A 89 -16.84 3.46 -11.84
C ILE A 89 -18.07 3.29 -12.73
N VAL A 90 -19.22 2.90 -12.15
CA VAL A 90 -20.46 2.73 -12.93
C VAL A 90 -20.89 4.04 -13.59
N VAL A 91 -20.84 5.17 -12.86
CA VAL A 91 -21.15 6.49 -13.42
C VAL A 91 -20.20 6.83 -14.57
N GLN A 92 -18.88 6.64 -14.39
CA GLN A 92 -17.89 6.88 -15.45
C GLN A 92 -18.13 6.02 -16.70
N LEU A 93 -18.47 4.74 -16.53
CA LEU A 93 -18.76 3.84 -17.65
C LEU A 93 -20.06 4.21 -18.36
N ALA A 94 -21.11 4.55 -17.62
CA ALA A 94 -22.38 4.99 -18.18
C ALA A 94 -22.20 6.22 -19.07
N GLU A 95 -21.47 7.23 -18.59
CA GLU A 95 -21.16 8.44 -19.35
C GLU A 95 -20.26 8.17 -20.55
N ARG A 96 -19.19 7.38 -20.38
CA ARG A 96 -18.23 7.10 -21.46
C ARG A 96 -18.84 6.28 -22.60
N PHE A 97 -19.68 5.31 -22.30
CA PHE A 97 -20.20 4.38 -23.30
C PHE A 97 -21.56 4.78 -23.86
N PHE A 98 -22.44 5.44 -23.10
CA PHE A 98 -23.85 5.55 -23.49
C PHE A 98 -24.41 6.98 -23.47
N THR A 99 -24.13 7.78 -22.43
CA THR A 99 -24.85 9.04 -22.20
C THR A 99 -24.03 10.31 -22.43
N GLY A 100 -22.71 10.22 -22.52
CA GLY A 100 -21.84 11.37 -22.77
C GLY A 100 -21.92 11.90 -24.21
N PRO A 101 -21.42 13.13 -24.46
CA PRO A 101 -21.47 13.74 -25.80
C PRO A 101 -20.70 12.93 -26.85
N ASP A 102 -19.58 12.31 -26.45
CA ASP A 102 -18.73 11.45 -27.28
C ASP A 102 -18.87 9.97 -26.86
N ALA A 103 -20.09 9.53 -26.57
CA ALA A 103 -20.38 8.17 -26.15
C ALA A 103 -19.89 7.15 -27.20
N LEU A 104 -19.18 6.10 -26.74
CA LEU A 104 -18.61 5.08 -27.62
C LEU A 104 -19.67 4.15 -28.25
N CYS A 105 -20.84 4.01 -27.62
CA CYS A 105 -21.91 3.10 -28.00
C CYS A 105 -23.26 3.83 -28.00
N PRO A 106 -23.43 4.90 -28.79
CA PRO A 106 -24.60 5.78 -28.71
C PRO A 106 -25.89 5.11 -29.18
N ASN A 107 -25.80 3.99 -29.92
CA ASN A 107 -26.95 3.22 -30.40
C ASN A 107 -27.41 2.13 -29.42
N ASP A 108 -26.59 1.82 -28.41
CA ASP A 108 -26.93 0.85 -27.37
C ASP A 108 -27.92 1.47 -26.38
N ILE A 109 -28.73 0.62 -25.76
CA ILE A 109 -29.67 0.99 -24.70
C ILE A 109 -29.02 0.66 -23.36
N LEU A 110 -28.77 1.68 -22.55
CA LEU A 110 -28.38 1.51 -21.15
C LEU A 110 -29.62 1.59 -20.27
N CYS A 111 -29.89 0.53 -19.51
CA CYS A 111 -30.82 0.51 -18.38
C CYS A 111 -30.02 0.52 -17.07
N LEU A 112 -29.72 1.71 -16.55
CA LEU A 112 -29.04 1.85 -15.26
C LEU A 112 -30.08 1.97 -14.14
N VAL A 113 -29.95 1.10 -13.15
CA VAL A 113 -30.80 1.06 -11.96
C VAL A 113 -29.92 1.27 -10.72
N ASP A 114 -30.22 2.32 -9.96
CA ASP A 114 -29.70 2.50 -8.61
C ASP A 114 -30.44 1.53 -7.65
N GLY A 115 -29.71 0.64 -6.99
CA GLY A 115 -30.24 -0.34 -6.05
C GLY A 115 -31.09 0.25 -4.92
N SER A 116 -30.79 1.46 -4.44
CA SER A 116 -31.65 2.08 -3.42
C SER A 116 -32.98 2.57 -3.98
N LEU A 117 -32.99 3.02 -5.24
CA LEU A 117 -34.24 3.39 -5.91
C LEU A 117 -35.07 2.13 -6.19
N LEU A 118 -34.41 1.03 -6.54
CA LEU A 118 -35.04 -0.26 -6.73
C LEU A 118 -35.82 -0.69 -5.48
N TYR A 119 -35.20 -0.57 -4.29
CA TYR A 119 -35.87 -0.84 -3.02
C TYR A 119 -37.14 0.00 -2.82
N ASN A 120 -37.03 1.34 -2.98
CA ASN A 120 -38.17 2.25 -2.79
C ASN A 120 -39.30 1.99 -3.79
N LEU A 121 -38.96 1.72 -5.05
CA LEU A 121 -39.94 1.44 -6.10
C LEU A 121 -40.68 0.13 -5.87
N VAL A 122 -39.97 -0.90 -5.39
CA VAL A 122 -40.54 -2.21 -5.07
C VAL A 122 -41.42 -2.17 -3.81
N THR A 123 -41.03 -1.37 -2.81
CA THR A 123 -41.74 -1.34 -1.51
C THR A 123 -42.91 -0.37 -1.45
N ILE A 124 -42.87 0.77 -2.15
CA ILE A 124 -43.85 1.87 -1.96
C ILE A 124 -44.99 1.83 -2.99
N HIS A 125 -44.78 1.28 -4.19
CA HIS A 125 -45.76 1.36 -5.27
C HIS A 125 -46.19 0.00 -5.82
N GLN A 126 -47.33 -0.51 -5.33
CA GLN A 126 -47.99 -1.73 -5.86
C GLN A 126 -48.36 -1.66 -7.35
N ARG A 127 -48.29 -0.48 -7.99
CA ARG A 127 -48.63 -0.24 -9.41
C ARG A 127 -47.42 -0.11 -10.36
N VAL A 128 -46.17 -0.23 -9.89
CA VAL A 128 -44.96 -0.19 -10.75
C VAL A 128 -44.67 -1.58 -11.34
N SER A 129 -45.69 -2.20 -11.93
CA SER A 129 -45.60 -3.54 -12.52
C SER A 129 -44.53 -3.66 -13.60
N ARG A 130 -44.08 -2.58 -14.25
CA ARG A 130 -43.08 -2.68 -15.33
C ARG A 130 -41.64 -2.94 -14.86
N LEU A 131 -41.22 -2.33 -13.76
CA LEU A 131 -39.90 -2.62 -13.16
C LEU A 131 -39.96 -3.88 -12.30
N TYR A 132 -41.11 -4.15 -11.69
CA TYR A 132 -41.42 -5.44 -11.08
C TYR A 132 -41.39 -6.58 -12.09
N ASN A 133 -41.89 -6.40 -13.33
CA ASN A 133 -41.81 -7.40 -14.41
C ASN A 133 -40.38 -7.61 -14.96
N LEU A 134 -39.48 -6.64 -14.76
CA LEU A 134 -38.04 -6.80 -15.08
C LEU A 134 -37.34 -7.72 -14.06
N ILE A 135 -37.86 -7.82 -12.84
CA ILE A 135 -37.27 -8.56 -11.71
C ILE A 135 -38.04 -9.84 -11.39
N GLU A 136 -39.36 -9.85 -11.48
CA GLU A 136 -40.24 -11.03 -11.50
C GLU A 136 -40.62 -11.28 -12.95
N TYR A 137 -39.81 -12.09 -13.63
CA TYR A 137 -39.91 -12.32 -15.06
C TYR A 137 -41.13 -13.21 -15.40
N ASP A 138 -42.08 -12.70 -16.20
CA ASP A 138 -43.04 -13.53 -16.97
C ASP A 138 -42.53 -13.65 -18.42
N PRO A 139 -42.01 -14.82 -18.83
CA PRO A 139 -41.48 -15.06 -20.18
C PRO A 139 -42.46 -14.71 -21.31
N ARG A 140 -43.77 -14.73 -21.02
CA ARG A 140 -44.84 -14.53 -22.00
C ARG A 140 -45.16 -13.06 -22.28
N ASN A 141 -44.58 -12.13 -21.51
CA ASN A 141 -44.85 -10.68 -21.55
C ASN A 141 -43.56 -9.85 -21.79
N SER A 142 -42.48 -10.51 -22.24
CA SER A 142 -41.14 -9.92 -22.35
C SER A 142 -40.99 -9.11 -23.64
N PHE A 143 -40.50 -7.88 -23.55
CA PHE A 143 -40.15 -7.06 -24.72
C PHE A 143 -39.15 -7.78 -25.66
N SER A 144 -38.36 -8.71 -25.12
CA SER A 144 -37.44 -9.51 -25.91
C SER A 144 -38.11 -10.52 -26.82
N THR A 145 -39.32 -11.01 -26.51
CA THR A 145 -40.03 -11.95 -27.39
C THR A 145 -40.23 -11.33 -28.76
N GLY A 146 -40.59 -10.04 -28.78
CA GLY A 146 -40.71 -9.32 -30.02
C GLY A 146 -39.39 -9.18 -30.78
N PHE A 147 -38.32 -8.70 -30.13
CA PHE A 147 -37.02 -8.55 -30.79
C PHE A 147 -36.36 -9.89 -31.16
N ARG A 148 -36.78 -11.02 -30.56
CA ARG A 148 -36.38 -12.37 -30.96
C ARG A 148 -37.08 -12.79 -32.26
N GLU A 149 -38.35 -12.43 -32.41
CA GLU A 149 -39.15 -12.67 -33.62
C GLU A 149 -38.76 -11.71 -34.77
N HIS A 150 -38.23 -10.53 -34.42
CA HIS A 150 -37.77 -9.48 -35.35
C HIS A 150 -36.32 -9.01 -35.07
N PRO A 151 -35.29 -9.86 -35.28
CA PRO A 151 -33.89 -9.51 -35.01
C PRO A 151 -33.40 -8.29 -35.80
N GLU A 152 -33.98 -8.02 -36.98
CA GLU A 152 -33.67 -6.88 -37.83
C GLU A 152 -33.98 -5.52 -37.20
N GLN A 153 -34.84 -5.50 -36.17
CA GLN A 153 -35.20 -4.27 -35.45
C GLN A 153 -34.20 -3.90 -34.35
N VAL A 154 -33.26 -4.80 -34.03
CA VAL A 154 -32.22 -4.57 -33.02
C VAL A 154 -31.11 -3.72 -33.62
N LYS A 155 -30.94 -2.49 -33.12
CA LYS A 155 -29.94 -1.53 -33.62
C LYS A 155 -28.65 -1.46 -32.79
N GLY A 156 -28.54 -2.28 -31.76
CA GLY A 156 -27.43 -2.27 -30.82
C GLY A 156 -27.63 -3.27 -29.68
N ARG A 157 -26.94 -3.07 -28.56
CA ARG A 157 -27.07 -3.89 -27.35
C ARG A 157 -28.05 -3.27 -26.36
N PHE A 158 -28.69 -4.12 -25.56
CA PHE A 158 -29.39 -3.73 -24.34
C PHE A 158 -28.53 -4.11 -23.14
N VAL A 159 -28.10 -3.12 -22.36
CA VAL A 159 -27.20 -3.29 -21.22
C VAL A 159 -27.94 -2.91 -19.95
N LEU A 160 -28.25 -3.91 -19.12
CA LEU A 160 -28.79 -3.72 -17.78
C LEU A 160 -27.64 -3.55 -16.78
N VAL A 161 -27.63 -2.44 -16.06
CA VAL A 161 -26.65 -2.17 -15.01
C VAL A 161 -27.38 -1.97 -13.68
N ILE A 162 -27.03 -2.75 -12.66
CA ILE A 162 -27.58 -2.62 -11.31
C ILE A 162 -26.44 -2.25 -10.36
N ASP A 163 -26.41 -0.98 -9.94
CA ASP A 163 -25.43 -0.48 -8.97
C ASP A 163 -25.96 -0.66 -7.54
N GLY A 164 -25.11 -1.13 -6.62
CA GLY A 164 -25.46 -1.34 -5.21
C GLY A 164 -26.55 -2.39 -4.98
N ILE A 165 -26.37 -3.64 -5.43
CA ILE A 165 -27.31 -4.72 -5.08
C ILE A 165 -27.44 -4.88 -3.56
N ASP A 166 -26.39 -4.54 -2.82
CA ASP A 166 -26.35 -4.55 -1.35
C ASP A 166 -27.41 -3.64 -0.71
N ASP A 167 -27.87 -2.59 -1.41
CA ASP A 167 -28.88 -1.65 -0.94
C ASP A 167 -30.31 -2.16 -1.08
N VAL A 168 -30.54 -3.21 -1.89
CA VAL A 168 -31.89 -3.57 -2.34
C VAL A 168 -32.68 -4.29 -1.25
N TYR A 169 -32.06 -5.15 -0.42
CA TYR A 169 -32.78 -5.90 0.63
C TYR A 169 -31.86 -6.27 1.81
N PRO A 170 -31.72 -5.40 2.82
CA PRO A 170 -30.92 -5.74 4.00
C PRO A 170 -31.61 -6.73 4.97
N ILE A 171 -32.93 -6.94 4.88
CA ILE A 171 -33.71 -7.67 5.88
C ILE A 171 -34.87 -8.41 5.18
N ASN A 172 -35.08 -9.71 5.47
CA ASN A 172 -36.23 -10.57 5.08
C ASN A 172 -36.08 -11.60 3.93
N GLY A 173 -34.88 -12.09 3.58
CA GLY A 173 -34.73 -13.23 2.64
C GLY A 173 -35.07 -12.95 1.16
N LYS A 174 -35.65 -11.78 0.85
CA LYS A 174 -35.96 -11.30 -0.50
C LYS A 174 -34.71 -11.11 -1.37
N THR A 175 -33.53 -10.94 -0.77
CA THR A 175 -32.24 -10.88 -1.47
C THR A 175 -31.98 -12.17 -2.24
N LEU A 176 -32.25 -13.34 -1.64
CA LEU A 176 -32.08 -14.63 -2.31
C LEU A 176 -33.06 -14.77 -3.48
N GLN A 177 -34.32 -14.39 -3.28
CA GLN A 177 -35.33 -14.40 -4.34
C GLN A 177 -34.93 -13.48 -5.51
N PHE A 178 -34.41 -12.29 -5.21
CA PHE A 178 -33.89 -11.36 -6.21
C PHE A 178 -32.71 -11.98 -6.98
N ILE A 179 -31.74 -12.58 -6.28
CA ILE A 179 -30.60 -13.27 -6.88
C ILE A 179 -31.09 -14.39 -7.81
N GLU A 180 -32.00 -15.24 -7.34
CA GLU A 180 -32.56 -16.34 -8.13
C GLU A 180 -33.26 -15.83 -9.39
N ASN A 181 -34.05 -14.76 -9.27
CA ASN A 181 -34.73 -14.18 -10.41
C ASN A 181 -33.75 -13.56 -11.40
N LEU A 182 -32.72 -12.87 -10.93
CA LEU A 182 -31.70 -12.30 -11.81
C LEU A 182 -30.92 -13.41 -12.54
N LEU A 183 -30.60 -14.50 -11.86
CA LEU A 183 -29.97 -15.66 -12.49
C LEU A 183 -30.88 -16.29 -13.56
N LYS A 184 -32.18 -16.39 -13.31
CA LYS A 184 -33.17 -16.84 -14.33
C LYS A 184 -33.20 -15.90 -15.54
N VAL A 185 -33.14 -14.59 -15.32
CA VAL A 185 -33.03 -13.61 -16.41
C VAL A 185 -31.76 -13.87 -17.21
N ILE A 186 -30.59 -13.99 -16.56
CA ILE A 186 -29.33 -14.26 -17.25
C ILE A 186 -29.40 -15.55 -18.09
N SER A 187 -29.94 -16.64 -17.55
CA SER A 187 -30.15 -17.89 -18.30
C SER A 187 -31.06 -17.72 -19.51
N THR A 188 -32.13 -16.93 -19.38
CA THR A 188 -33.12 -16.74 -20.46
C THR A 188 -32.54 -16.02 -21.69
N TYR A 189 -31.39 -15.35 -21.52
CA TYR A 189 -30.69 -14.61 -22.57
C TYR A 189 -29.34 -15.24 -22.96
N GLU A 190 -29.07 -16.49 -22.58
CA GLU A 190 -27.82 -17.20 -22.91
C GLU A 190 -27.43 -17.10 -24.40
N HIS A 191 -28.41 -17.27 -25.29
CA HIS A 191 -28.19 -17.24 -26.75
C HIS A 191 -28.48 -15.88 -27.38
N ILE A 192 -28.57 -14.81 -26.59
CA ILE A 192 -28.93 -13.47 -27.05
C ILE A 192 -27.73 -12.53 -26.92
N PRO A 193 -26.92 -12.38 -27.99
CA PRO A 193 -25.65 -11.67 -27.92
C PRO A 193 -25.82 -10.17 -27.66
N TRP A 194 -26.99 -9.60 -27.98
CA TRP A 194 -27.28 -8.19 -27.77
C TRP A 194 -27.67 -7.84 -26.33
N PHE A 195 -27.92 -8.81 -25.45
CA PHE A 195 -28.29 -8.54 -24.06
C PHE A 195 -27.09 -8.72 -23.11
N LYS A 196 -26.84 -7.72 -22.26
CA LYS A 196 -25.73 -7.72 -21.30
C LYS A 196 -26.22 -7.28 -19.92
N VAL A 197 -25.65 -7.87 -18.88
CA VAL A 197 -25.92 -7.54 -17.48
C VAL A 197 -24.61 -7.21 -16.75
N LEU A 198 -24.56 -6.06 -16.10
CA LEU A 198 -23.51 -5.72 -15.15
C LEU A 198 -24.13 -5.49 -13.78
N ILE A 199 -23.55 -6.11 -12.76
CA ILE A 199 -23.91 -5.85 -11.38
C ILE A 199 -22.73 -5.32 -10.59
N THR A 200 -23.01 -4.51 -9.57
CA THR A 200 -22.03 -4.21 -8.52
C THR A 200 -22.53 -4.72 -7.18
N CYS A 201 -21.63 -5.30 -6.40
CA CYS A 201 -21.94 -5.81 -5.07
C CYS A 201 -20.72 -5.89 -4.15
N THR A 202 -20.97 -6.08 -2.86
CA THR A 202 -19.93 -6.44 -1.88
C THR A 202 -19.53 -7.92 -2.01
N PRO A 203 -18.35 -8.31 -1.48
CA PRO A 203 -17.94 -9.71 -1.36
C PRO A 203 -19.01 -10.60 -0.71
N LEU A 204 -19.73 -10.08 0.29
CA LEU A 204 -20.82 -10.77 0.99
C LEU A 204 -21.94 -11.20 0.04
N ILE A 205 -22.49 -10.26 -0.72
CA ILE A 205 -23.56 -10.55 -1.68
C ILE A 205 -23.04 -11.40 -2.85
N TRP A 206 -21.79 -11.17 -3.29
CA TRP A 206 -21.20 -11.98 -4.34
C TRP A 206 -21.03 -13.46 -3.97
N ARG A 207 -20.78 -13.78 -2.69
CA ARG A 207 -20.77 -15.18 -2.21
C ARG A 207 -22.12 -15.85 -2.43
N MET A 208 -23.22 -15.17 -2.12
CA MET A 208 -24.57 -15.69 -2.35
C MET A 208 -24.82 -15.97 -3.85
N PHE A 209 -24.37 -15.08 -4.74
CA PHE A 209 -24.39 -15.35 -6.18
C PHE A 209 -23.52 -16.55 -6.54
N SER A 210 -22.28 -16.57 -6.07
CA SER A 210 -21.28 -17.58 -6.41
C SER A 210 -21.71 -18.98 -6.00
N GLU A 211 -22.32 -19.14 -4.82
CA GLU A 211 -22.86 -20.43 -4.37
C GLU A 211 -23.95 -20.97 -5.30
N ARG A 212 -24.84 -20.10 -5.80
CA ARG A 212 -25.91 -20.50 -6.72
C ARG A 212 -25.37 -20.78 -8.12
N ILE A 213 -24.49 -19.92 -8.63
CA ILE A 213 -23.81 -20.11 -9.92
C ILE A 213 -22.98 -21.40 -9.89
N GLN A 214 -22.36 -21.74 -8.75
CA GLN A 214 -21.55 -22.94 -8.67
C GLN A 214 -22.32 -24.25 -8.82
N LYS A 215 -23.61 -24.24 -8.43
CA LYS A 215 -24.51 -25.40 -8.53
C LYS A 215 -24.97 -25.68 -9.96
N ASP A 216 -24.90 -24.70 -10.85
CA ASP A 216 -25.34 -24.82 -12.25
C ASP A 216 -24.16 -24.59 -13.22
N HIS A 217 -23.79 -25.62 -13.98
CA HIS A 217 -22.69 -25.53 -14.94
C HIS A 217 -22.96 -24.52 -16.05
N LEU A 218 -24.20 -24.41 -16.53
CA LEU A 218 -24.56 -23.48 -17.60
C LEU A 218 -24.39 -22.05 -17.13
N GLN A 219 -24.84 -21.74 -15.90
CA GLN A 219 -24.64 -20.43 -15.29
C GLN A 219 -23.17 -20.02 -15.31
N LYS A 220 -22.22 -20.90 -14.96
CA LYS A 220 -20.78 -20.55 -14.95
C LYS A 220 -20.29 -20.00 -16.28
N LEU A 221 -20.79 -20.53 -17.40
CA LEU A 221 -20.39 -20.12 -18.75
C LEU A 221 -20.92 -18.73 -19.13
N LEU A 222 -21.96 -18.23 -18.45
CA LEU A 222 -22.60 -16.94 -18.72
C LEU A 222 -21.89 -15.76 -18.07
N TRP A 223 -20.98 -15.99 -17.12
CA TRP A 223 -20.30 -14.94 -16.36
C TRP A 223 -18.90 -14.64 -16.90
N TYR A 224 -18.67 -13.39 -17.27
CA TYR A 224 -17.39 -12.91 -17.76
C TYR A 224 -16.43 -12.55 -16.61
N ASN A 225 -15.31 -13.26 -16.54
CA ASN A 225 -14.14 -12.90 -15.72
C ASN A 225 -14.48 -12.61 -14.24
N SER A 226 -15.50 -13.29 -13.69
CA SER A 226 -15.88 -13.18 -12.29
C SER A 226 -15.37 -14.39 -11.52
N THR A 227 -14.62 -14.14 -10.44
CA THR A 227 -14.09 -15.19 -9.58
C THR A 227 -15.22 -15.84 -8.79
N LEU A 228 -15.52 -17.12 -9.06
CA LEU A 228 -16.60 -17.85 -8.39
C LEU A 228 -16.15 -18.58 -7.13
N ARG A 229 -14.84 -18.77 -6.93
CA ARG A 229 -14.24 -19.52 -5.82
C ARG A 229 -13.07 -18.73 -5.25
N GLY A 230 -12.95 -18.70 -3.93
CA GLY A 230 -11.80 -18.11 -3.26
C GLY A 230 -12.16 -17.48 -1.91
N THR A 231 -11.14 -16.98 -1.24
CA THR A 231 -11.26 -16.13 -0.05
C THR A 231 -11.92 -14.79 -0.41
N GLU A 232 -12.33 -13.99 0.59
CA GLU A 232 -12.91 -12.67 0.32
C GLU A 232 -11.99 -11.77 -0.50
N HIS A 233 -10.68 -11.86 -0.29
CA HIS A 233 -9.72 -11.06 -1.04
C HIS A 233 -9.58 -11.50 -2.50
N GLU A 234 -9.76 -12.80 -2.79
CA GLU A 234 -9.65 -13.34 -4.16
C GLU A 234 -10.86 -13.01 -5.04
N ILE A 235 -12.02 -12.77 -4.43
CA ILE A 235 -13.24 -12.38 -5.16
C ILE A 235 -13.31 -10.88 -5.45
N ILE A 236 -12.48 -10.05 -4.81
CA ILE A 236 -12.40 -8.61 -5.09
C ILE A 236 -11.75 -8.41 -6.46
N ASN A 237 -12.47 -7.77 -7.38
CA ASN A 237 -12.01 -7.54 -8.75
C ASN A 237 -11.87 -6.05 -9.12
N ILE A 238 -12.04 -5.16 -8.16
CA ILE A 238 -11.69 -3.74 -8.26
C ILE A 238 -10.38 -3.52 -7.51
N PRO A 239 -9.27 -3.22 -8.19
CA PRO A 239 -8.00 -2.95 -7.53
C PRO A 239 -8.04 -1.60 -6.78
N LEU A 240 -7.14 -1.44 -5.81
CA LEU A 240 -6.81 -0.15 -5.21
C LEU A 240 -6.26 0.84 -6.24
N LEU A 241 -6.17 2.10 -5.86
CA LEU A 241 -5.63 3.15 -6.73
C LEU A 241 -4.17 2.90 -7.06
N LYS A 242 -3.85 3.11 -8.34
CA LYS A 242 -2.48 3.16 -8.83
C LYS A 242 -1.90 4.53 -8.54
N ARG A 243 -0.58 4.56 -8.40
CA ARG A 243 0.18 5.80 -8.21
C ARG A 243 -0.20 6.93 -9.17
N ARG A 244 -0.29 6.65 -10.48
CA ARG A 244 -0.71 7.65 -11.48
C ARG A 244 -2.09 8.23 -11.19
N GLU A 245 -3.03 7.39 -10.75
CA GLU A 245 -4.40 7.80 -10.42
C GLU A 245 -4.41 8.72 -9.17
N ILE A 246 -3.52 8.47 -8.20
CA ILE A 246 -3.36 9.32 -7.01
C ILE A 246 -2.71 10.65 -7.38
N ASP A 247 -1.62 10.62 -8.14
CA ASP A 247 -0.90 11.82 -8.61
C ASP A 247 -1.82 12.75 -9.42
N GLU A 248 -2.68 12.19 -10.29
CA GLU A 248 -3.69 12.94 -11.04
C GLU A 248 -4.68 13.69 -10.11
N ILE A 249 -5.14 13.05 -9.03
CA ILE A 249 -6.08 13.65 -8.08
C ILE A 249 -5.41 14.70 -7.19
N LEU A 250 -4.18 14.44 -6.74
CA LEU A 250 -3.38 15.40 -5.97
C LEU A 250 -3.14 16.66 -6.81
N ALA A 251 -2.73 16.50 -8.07
CA ALA A 251 -2.52 17.61 -9.00
C ALA A 251 -3.81 18.38 -9.30
N LYS A 252 -4.92 17.68 -9.59
CA LYS A 252 -6.24 18.29 -9.81
C LYS A 252 -6.70 19.16 -8.63
N ASN A 253 -6.36 18.76 -7.42
CA ASN A 253 -6.73 19.46 -6.19
C ASN A 253 -5.68 20.49 -5.73
N HIS A 254 -4.66 20.78 -6.53
CA HIS A 254 -3.56 21.68 -6.20
C HIS A 254 -2.88 21.33 -4.86
N PHE A 255 -2.77 20.03 -4.56
CA PHE A 255 -2.09 19.59 -3.36
C PHE A 255 -0.59 19.87 -3.48
N PRO A 256 0.06 20.45 -2.45
CA PRO A 256 1.46 20.87 -2.54
C PRO A 256 2.44 19.68 -2.67
N GLN A 257 2.04 18.52 -2.18
CA GLN A 257 2.86 17.31 -2.14
C GLN A 257 2.41 16.32 -3.23
N ARG A 258 3.38 15.73 -3.94
CA ARG A 258 3.18 14.57 -4.81
C ARG A 258 3.18 13.28 -3.98
N LEU A 259 2.73 12.17 -4.56
CA LEU A 259 2.78 10.88 -3.86
C LEU A 259 4.22 10.49 -3.47
N ASP A 260 5.22 10.85 -4.28
CA ASP A 260 6.63 10.64 -3.92
C ASP A 260 7.02 11.33 -2.61
N ASP A 261 6.51 12.54 -2.36
CA ASP A 261 6.83 13.29 -1.15
C ASP A 261 6.21 12.58 0.07
N LEU A 262 5.00 12.04 -0.10
CA LEU A 262 4.34 11.23 0.91
C LEU A 262 5.07 9.90 1.12
N GLU A 263 5.52 9.20 0.07
CA GLU A 263 6.27 7.94 0.21
C GLU A 263 7.63 8.12 0.94
N VAL A 264 8.22 9.31 0.86
CA VAL A 264 9.47 9.66 1.57
C VAL A 264 9.17 10.01 3.02
N ASN A 265 8.20 10.89 3.25
CA ASN A 265 7.96 11.49 4.56
C ASN A 265 7.00 10.68 5.44
N ASN A 266 6.02 10.01 4.84
CA ASN A 266 4.87 9.35 5.46
C ASN A 266 4.46 8.07 4.66
N PRO A 267 5.27 7.01 4.66
CA PRO A 267 5.02 5.82 3.84
C PRO A 267 3.69 5.13 4.13
N ASP A 268 3.30 5.04 5.40
CA ASP A 268 2.04 4.39 5.82
C ASP A 268 0.83 5.15 5.30
N LEU A 269 0.89 6.49 5.38
CA LEU A 269 -0.13 7.37 4.83
C LEU A 269 -0.27 7.19 3.31
N ALA A 270 0.85 7.06 2.60
CA ALA A 270 0.87 6.83 1.16
C ALA A 270 0.20 5.50 0.77
N ASP A 271 0.27 4.46 1.61
CA ASP A 271 -0.42 3.19 1.38
C ASP A 271 -1.92 3.27 1.70
N ILE A 272 -2.29 3.94 2.80
CA ILE A 272 -3.68 4.12 3.23
C ILE A 272 -4.51 4.87 2.16
N ILE A 273 -3.96 5.93 1.56
CA ILE A 273 -4.66 6.72 0.53
C ILE A 273 -4.81 6.00 -0.82
N ARG A 274 -4.33 4.76 -0.95
CA ARG A 274 -4.62 3.93 -2.13
C ARG A 274 -6.06 3.46 -2.16
N THR A 275 -6.75 3.48 -1.01
CA THR A 275 -8.20 3.28 -0.93
C THR A 275 -8.90 4.57 -1.38
N PRO A 276 -9.75 4.54 -2.43
CA PRO A 276 -10.36 5.75 -2.99
C PRO A 276 -11.11 6.64 -1.98
N TYR A 277 -11.83 6.04 -1.04
CA TYR A 277 -12.52 6.80 -0.01
C TYR A 277 -11.56 7.48 0.98
N LEU A 278 -10.45 6.82 1.34
CA LEU A 278 -9.43 7.41 2.21
C LEU A 278 -8.66 8.52 1.50
N LEU A 279 -8.40 8.39 0.19
CA LEU A 279 -7.88 9.51 -0.61
C LEU A 279 -8.82 10.71 -0.58
N HIS A 280 -10.13 10.48 -0.72
CA HIS A 280 -11.10 11.57 -0.62
C HIS A 280 -11.06 12.27 0.76
N LEU A 281 -10.99 11.51 1.86
CA LEU A 281 -10.85 12.07 3.20
C LEU A 281 -9.54 12.85 3.38
N PHE A 282 -8.45 12.36 2.78
CA PHE A 282 -7.14 13.01 2.77
C PHE A 282 -7.22 14.36 2.06
N ILE A 283 -7.82 14.42 0.87
CA ILE A 283 -7.99 15.68 0.12
C ILE A 283 -8.81 16.70 0.91
N ILE A 284 -9.93 16.30 1.52
CA ILE A 284 -10.77 17.23 2.29
C ILE A 284 -10.04 17.77 3.52
N THR A 285 -9.32 16.90 4.22
CA THR A 285 -8.68 17.25 5.49
C THR A 285 -7.39 18.06 5.25
N GLY A 286 -6.66 17.78 4.18
CA GLY A 286 -5.42 18.49 3.85
C GLY A 286 -5.68 19.92 3.41
N LYS A 287 -6.81 20.16 2.73
CA LYS A 287 -7.26 21.52 2.41
C LYS A 287 -7.55 22.37 3.65
N THR A 288 -7.88 21.77 4.79
CA THR A 288 -8.26 22.49 6.01
C THR A 288 -7.13 22.57 7.05
N LYS A 289 -6.26 21.56 7.14
CA LYS A 289 -5.23 21.45 8.19
C LYS A 289 -3.77 21.54 7.72
N GLY A 290 -3.50 21.51 6.41
CA GLY A 290 -2.14 21.60 5.85
C GLY A 290 -1.32 20.31 5.97
N SER A 291 -1.11 19.78 7.18
CA SER A 291 -0.47 18.48 7.43
C SER A 291 -1.51 17.48 7.94
N ILE A 292 -1.44 16.22 7.48
CA ILE A 292 -2.35 15.16 7.90
C ILE A 292 -1.54 13.96 8.37
N HIS A 293 -1.79 13.52 9.59
CA HIS A 293 -1.25 12.27 10.09
C HIS A 293 -2.19 11.12 9.72
N GLU A 294 -1.64 9.93 9.56
CA GLU A 294 -2.41 8.70 9.36
C GLU A 294 -3.52 8.53 10.41
N ILE A 295 -3.23 8.79 11.68
CA ILE A 295 -4.23 8.64 12.75
C ILE A 295 -5.39 9.60 12.56
N ASP A 296 -5.17 10.79 12.00
CA ASP A 296 -6.26 11.73 11.69
C ASP A 296 -7.23 11.14 10.67
N LEU A 297 -6.70 10.44 9.66
CA LEU A 297 -7.49 9.76 8.65
C LEU A 297 -8.24 8.56 9.21
N LEU A 298 -7.58 7.72 10.02
CA LEU A 298 -8.22 6.58 10.66
C LEU A 298 -9.33 7.03 11.61
N ASN A 299 -9.08 8.07 12.41
CA ASN A 299 -10.11 8.69 13.25
C ASN A 299 -11.26 9.25 12.44
N LEU A 300 -10.98 9.97 11.36
CA LEU A 300 -12.03 10.52 10.52
C LEU A 300 -12.84 9.42 9.84
N TYR A 301 -12.18 8.35 9.41
CA TYR A 301 -12.82 7.17 8.83
C TYR A 301 -13.76 6.51 9.84
N ILE A 302 -13.29 6.19 11.05
CA ILE A 302 -14.12 5.59 12.10
C ILE A 302 -15.26 6.52 12.50
N LYS A 303 -14.99 7.81 12.67
CA LYS A 303 -16.02 8.79 13.01
C LYS A 303 -17.12 8.87 11.95
N ARG A 304 -16.77 8.77 10.67
CA ARG A 304 -17.72 8.86 9.55
C ARG A 304 -18.40 7.55 9.16
N MET A 305 -17.76 6.41 9.39
CA MET A 305 -18.28 5.10 8.96
C MET A 305 -18.92 4.32 10.10
N VAL A 306 -18.39 4.46 11.31
CA VAL A 306 -18.84 3.71 12.50
C VAL A 306 -19.66 4.60 13.42
N LEU A 307 -19.14 5.77 13.78
CA LEU A 307 -19.76 6.66 14.78
C LEU A 307 -20.72 7.70 14.17
N SER A 308 -21.19 7.45 12.94
CA SER A 308 -22.16 8.28 12.25
C SER A 308 -23.54 7.61 12.23
N PRO A 309 -24.63 8.39 12.28
CA PRO A 309 -25.97 7.87 12.04
C PRO A 309 -26.10 7.27 10.63
N PRO A 310 -26.95 6.24 10.43
CA PRO A 310 -27.83 5.62 11.45
C PRO A 310 -27.08 4.62 12.35
N MET A 311 -27.74 4.17 13.43
CA MET A 311 -27.32 3.03 14.27
C MET A 311 -25.96 3.15 14.99
N LEU A 312 -25.55 4.36 15.37
CA LEU A 312 -24.24 4.59 15.98
C LEU A 312 -24.06 3.79 17.30
N TYR A 313 -25.12 3.70 18.12
CA TYR A 313 -25.07 3.08 19.43
C TYR A 313 -24.97 1.56 19.31
N GLU A 314 -25.74 0.98 18.39
CA GLU A 314 -25.71 -0.44 18.06
C GLU A 314 -24.36 -0.83 17.46
N LYS A 315 -23.83 -0.06 16.50
CA LYS A 315 -22.50 -0.28 15.93
C LYS A 315 -21.42 -0.25 17.01
N TYR A 316 -21.48 0.72 17.91
CA TYR A 316 -20.54 0.82 19.04
C TYR A 316 -20.69 -0.34 20.03
N SER A 317 -21.93 -0.74 20.37
CA SER A 317 -22.25 -1.87 21.25
C SER A 317 -21.62 -3.17 20.71
N ILE A 318 -21.82 -3.45 19.43
CA ILE A 318 -21.27 -4.65 18.75
C ILE A 318 -19.74 -4.67 18.85
N LEU A 319 -19.08 -3.56 18.54
CA LEU A 319 -17.62 -3.49 18.60
C LEU A 319 -17.12 -3.68 20.04
N LYS A 320 -17.80 -3.11 21.04
CA LYS A 320 -17.46 -3.32 22.45
C LYS A 320 -17.61 -4.79 22.85
N SER A 321 -18.71 -5.44 22.49
CA SER A 321 -18.95 -6.86 22.74
C SER A 321 -17.91 -7.73 22.03
N TYR A 322 -17.58 -7.40 20.78
CA TYR A 322 -16.54 -8.08 20.01
C TYR A 322 -15.19 -8.06 20.74
N PHE A 323 -14.72 -6.87 21.16
CA PHE A 323 -13.45 -6.75 21.88
C PHE A 323 -13.47 -7.47 23.23
N SER A 324 -14.60 -7.47 23.94
CA SER A 324 -14.74 -8.23 25.18
C SER A 324 -14.64 -9.74 24.94
N LEU A 325 -15.22 -10.26 23.86
CA LEU A 325 -15.24 -11.70 23.55
C LEU A 325 -13.87 -12.24 23.12
N CYS A 326 -13.07 -11.42 22.45
CA CYS A 326 -11.69 -11.80 22.11
C CYS A 326 -10.69 -11.50 23.24
N SER A 327 -11.15 -11.19 24.46
CA SER A 327 -10.33 -10.68 25.58
C SER A 327 -9.34 -9.61 25.10
N TYR A 328 -9.86 -8.62 24.36
CA TYR A 328 -9.08 -7.53 23.80
C TYR A 328 -7.88 -7.98 22.95
N GLY A 329 -7.94 -9.16 22.33
CA GLY A 329 -6.89 -9.70 21.46
C GLY A 329 -6.03 -10.79 22.11
N GLU A 330 -6.17 -11.05 23.41
CA GLU A 330 -5.39 -12.06 24.14
C GLU A 330 -5.74 -13.49 23.72
N MET A 331 -7.02 -13.78 23.49
CA MET A 331 -7.49 -15.11 23.08
C MET A 331 -7.52 -15.31 21.55
N GLY A 332 -7.25 -14.25 20.78
CA GLY A 332 -7.31 -14.25 19.32
C GLY A 332 -7.84 -12.94 18.75
N VAL A 333 -7.90 -12.85 17.42
CA VAL A 333 -8.40 -11.67 16.67
C VAL A 333 -9.72 -11.95 15.95
N GLU A 334 -10.46 -12.93 16.46
CA GLU A 334 -11.71 -13.41 15.90
C GLU A 334 -12.64 -13.90 17.00
N VAL A 335 -13.94 -13.82 16.73
CA VAL A 335 -14.98 -14.24 17.67
C VAL A 335 -15.98 -15.13 16.96
N LYS A 336 -16.57 -16.09 17.65
CA LYS A 336 -17.68 -16.87 17.08
C LYS A 336 -18.90 -15.97 16.97
N LYS A 337 -19.57 -16.00 15.81
CA LYS A 337 -20.76 -15.18 15.54
C LYS A 337 -21.87 -15.40 16.57
N ASN A 338 -22.06 -16.64 17.02
CA ASN A 338 -23.11 -16.99 17.97
C ASN A 338 -22.89 -16.35 19.36
N ASP A 339 -21.64 -16.07 19.72
CA ASP A 339 -21.29 -15.51 21.04
C ASP A 339 -21.54 -13.99 21.09
N LEU A 340 -21.72 -13.32 19.94
CA LEU A 340 -22.05 -11.89 19.88
C LEU A 340 -23.47 -11.58 20.37
N HIS A 341 -24.36 -12.57 20.44
CA HIS A 341 -25.75 -12.44 20.95
C HIS A 341 -26.51 -11.22 20.41
N LEU A 342 -26.42 -10.97 19.10
CA LEU A 342 -26.95 -9.77 18.45
C LEU A 342 -28.48 -9.66 18.55
N SER A 343 -28.99 -8.55 19.09
CA SER A 343 -30.42 -8.20 19.01
C SER A 343 -30.86 -7.91 17.55
N PRO A 344 -32.18 -7.85 17.26
CA PRO A 344 -32.65 -7.55 15.90
C PRO A 344 -32.14 -6.22 15.32
N SER A 345 -32.03 -5.16 16.13
CA SER A 345 -31.42 -3.90 15.71
C SER A 345 -29.91 -4.03 15.50
N GLU A 346 -29.20 -4.70 16.41
CA GLU A 346 -27.76 -4.94 16.26
C GLU A 346 -27.42 -5.80 15.04
N ASN A 347 -28.30 -6.70 14.61
CA ASN A 347 -28.08 -7.45 13.37
C ASN A 347 -28.04 -6.52 12.13
N ILE A 348 -28.83 -5.45 12.11
CA ILE A 348 -28.82 -4.48 11.00
C ILE A 348 -27.51 -3.68 11.03
N ALA A 349 -27.11 -3.19 12.21
CA ALA A 349 -25.85 -2.49 12.41
C ALA A 349 -24.64 -3.38 12.07
N TYR A 350 -24.71 -4.66 12.43
CA TYR A 350 -23.68 -5.65 12.12
C TYR A 350 -23.53 -5.88 10.61
N ILE A 351 -24.64 -6.01 9.88
CA ILE A 351 -24.63 -6.08 8.42
C ILE A 351 -24.01 -4.80 7.83
N GLU A 352 -24.31 -3.62 8.40
CA GLU A 352 -23.69 -2.37 7.98
C GLU A 352 -22.17 -2.40 8.19
N LEU A 353 -21.68 -2.86 9.35
CA LEU A 353 -20.25 -3.03 9.64
C LEU A 353 -19.54 -3.98 8.65
N MET A 354 -20.24 -5.03 8.19
CA MET A 354 -19.74 -5.92 7.14
C MET A 354 -19.72 -5.24 5.77
N ARG A 355 -20.77 -4.51 5.41
CA ARG A 355 -20.87 -3.81 4.11
C ARG A 355 -19.80 -2.75 3.94
N ILE A 356 -19.53 -1.97 5.00
CA ILE A 356 -18.43 -0.99 5.01
C ILE A 356 -17.04 -1.65 4.93
N GLY A 357 -16.97 -2.97 5.08
CA GLY A 357 -15.74 -3.73 5.09
C GLY A 357 -14.94 -3.59 6.38
N LEU A 358 -15.58 -3.25 7.51
CA LEU A 358 -14.88 -3.22 8.80
C LEU A 358 -14.73 -4.63 9.37
N LEU A 359 -15.82 -5.41 9.32
CA LEU A 359 -15.88 -6.81 9.73
C LEU A 359 -16.11 -7.72 8.53
N TYR A 360 -15.71 -8.98 8.65
CA TYR A 360 -16.05 -10.04 7.70
C TYR A 360 -16.35 -11.36 8.41
N GLU A 361 -17.05 -12.23 7.70
CA GLU A 361 -17.38 -13.59 8.15
C GLU A 361 -16.63 -14.65 7.36
N TYR A 362 -16.27 -15.72 8.05
CA TYR A 362 -15.86 -16.94 7.42
C TYR A 362 -16.26 -18.14 8.29
N SER A 363 -16.48 -19.29 7.65
CA SER A 363 -16.91 -20.50 8.35
C SER A 363 -15.83 -21.57 8.24
N LEU A 364 -15.58 -22.26 9.36
CA LEU A 364 -14.71 -23.43 9.43
C LEU A 364 -15.55 -24.62 9.88
N VAL A 365 -15.31 -25.76 9.24
CA VAL A 365 -15.81 -27.05 9.72
C VAL A 365 -14.79 -27.56 10.73
N ASP A 366 -15.22 -27.77 11.97
CA ASP A 366 -14.36 -28.35 12.99
C ASP A 366 -14.16 -29.86 12.78
N GLU A 367 -13.28 -30.46 13.58
CA GLU A 367 -12.96 -31.90 13.52
C GLU A 367 -14.19 -32.80 13.76
N TYR A 368 -15.26 -32.26 14.36
CA TYR A 368 -16.50 -32.95 14.66
C TYR A 368 -17.64 -32.62 13.70
N LEU A 369 -17.33 -32.05 12.52
CA LEU A 369 -18.30 -31.66 11.48
C LEU A 369 -19.28 -30.56 11.91
N THR A 370 -18.97 -29.82 12.97
CA THR A 370 -19.73 -28.63 13.34
C THR A 370 -19.26 -27.45 12.51
N LEU A 371 -20.20 -26.76 11.86
CA LEU A 371 -19.92 -25.54 11.12
C LEU A 371 -19.92 -24.35 12.09
N ASN A 372 -18.73 -23.83 12.39
CA ASN A 372 -18.57 -22.63 13.19
C ASN A 372 -18.35 -21.43 12.28
N THR A 373 -19.11 -20.35 12.49
CA THR A 373 -18.92 -19.07 11.77
C THR A 373 -18.21 -18.09 12.68
N TYR A 374 -17.10 -17.55 12.19
CA TYR A 374 -16.26 -16.59 12.87
C TYR A 374 -16.40 -15.21 12.24
N VAL A 375 -16.23 -14.19 13.08
CA VAL A 375 -16.24 -12.77 12.72
C VAL A 375 -14.85 -12.21 13.00
N SER A 376 -14.26 -11.51 12.04
CA SER A 376 -12.97 -10.85 12.22
C SER A 376 -12.94 -9.46 11.57
N PHE A 377 -11.98 -8.63 11.96
CA PHE A 377 -11.72 -7.33 11.33
C PHE A 377 -11.05 -7.52 9.98
N SER A 378 -11.59 -6.87 8.94
CA SER A 378 -11.07 -6.97 7.56
C SER A 378 -9.67 -6.42 7.39
N HIS A 379 -9.25 -5.54 8.30
CA HIS A 379 -7.92 -4.94 8.30
C HIS A 379 -7.31 -5.01 9.70
N HIS A 380 -6.19 -5.73 9.84
CA HIS A 380 -5.44 -5.81 11.10
C HIS A 380 -5.03 -4.44 11.65
N ALA A 381 -4.68 -3.50 10.76
CA ALA A 381 -4.39 -2.11 11.12
C ALA A 381 -5.56 -1.43 11.84
N LEU A 382 -6.80 -1.60 11.34
CA LEU A 382 -7.99 -1.03 11.98
C LEU A 382 -8.28 -1.70 13.32
N PHE A 383 -8.11 -3.02 13.43
CA PHE A 383 -8.25 -3.75 14.69
C PHE A 383 -7.27 -3.21 15.75
N ALA A 384 -5.98 -3.19 15.44
CA ALA A 384 -4.95 -2.74 16.35
C ALA A 384 -5.11 -1.26 16.72
N TYR A 385 -5.47 -0.41 15.75
CA TYR A 385 -5.79 0.99 15.99
C TYR A 385 -6.94 1.15 16.99
N TYR A 386 -8.04 0.42 16.80
CA TYR A 386 -9.21 0.51 17.68
C TYR A 386 -8.90 -0.03 19.07
N LEU A 387 -8.18 -1.16 19.14
CA LEU A 387 -7.71 -1.74 20.40
C LEU A 387 -6.79 -0.78 21.17
N ALA A 388 -5.81 -0.16 20.50
CA ALA A 388 -4.95 0.84 21.12
C ALA A 388 -5.75 2.01 21.71
N ASN A 389 -6.76 2.51 20.99
CA ASN A 389 -7.63 3.57 21.51
C ASN A 389 -8.45 3.13 22.74
N ILE A 390 -8.91 1.88 22.80
CA ILE A 390 -9.62 1.35 23.98
C ILE A 390 -8.67 1.34 25.18
N LEU A 391 -7.48 0.75 25.02
CA LEU A 391 -6.51 0.57 26.11
C LEU A 391 -5.98 1.91 26.65
N LEU A 392 -5.80 2.91 25.79
CA LEU A 392 -5.34 4.24 26.18
C LEU A 392 -6.41 5.07 26.91
N LYS A 393 -7.70 4.80 26.69
CA LYS A 393 -8.81 5.60 27.24
C LYS A 393 -9.15 5.26 28.69
N GLU A 394 -8.88 4.02 29.12
CA GLU A 394 -9.45 3.46 30.36
C GLU A 394 -8.57 3.63 31.61
N ASN A 395 -7.31 4.09 31.47
CA ASN A 395 -6.34 4.10 32.57
C ASN A 395 -5.50 5.38 32.64
N THR A 396 -4.95 5.69 33.82
CA THR A 396 -3.86 6.67 33.93
C THR A 396 -2.66 6.12 33.18
N LEU A 397 -2.40 6.68 32.00
CA LEU A 397 -1.38 6.17 31.10
C LEU A 397 0.00 6.30 31.73
N THR A 398 0.67 5.16 31.92
CA THR A 398 2.05 5.08 32.44
C THR A 398 2.87 4.13 31.57
N ILE A 399 4.19 4.26 31.62
CA ILE A 399 5.08 3.38 30.87
C ILE A 399 4.99 1.92 31.31
N ASP A 400 4.77 1.69 32.62
CA ASP A 400 4.60 0.36 33.18
C ASP A 400 3.31 -0.30 32.71
N TYR A 401 2.21 0.47 32.63
CA TYR A 401 0.96 -0.01 32.05
C TYR A 401 1.12 -0.41 30.58
N LEU A 402 1.82 0.41 29.77
CA LEU A 402 2.10 0.07 28.38
C LEU A 402 2.95 -1.20 28.28
N ARG A 403 3.96 -1.36 29.15
CA ARG A 403 4.80 -2.57 29.20
C ARG A 403 3.98 -3.81 29.51
N GLU A 404 3.14 -3.75 30.55
CA GLU A 404 2.23 -4.85 30.92
C GLU A 404 1.38 -5.23 29.72
N LYS A 405 0.67 -4.27 29.13
CA LYS A 405 -0.24 -4.54 28.00
C LYS A 405 0.48 -5.08 26.78
N ILE A 406 1.67 -4.59 26.44
CA ILE A 406 2.45 -5.15 25.33
C ILE A 406 2.86 -6.59 25.64
N THR A 407 3.21 -6.89 26.88
CA THR A 407 3.64 -8.22 27.32
C THR A 407 2.49 -9.22 27.24
N ASP A 408 1.26 -8.82 27.55
CA ASP A 408 0.06 -9.67 27.48
C ASP A 408 -0.13 -10.31 26.08
N TYR A 409 0.34 -9.65 25.02
CA TYR A 409 0.26 -10.14 23.64
C TYR A 409 1.48 -10.93 23.14
N TYR A 410 2.35 -11.44 24.03
CA TYR A 410 3.56 -12.20 23.64
C TYR A 410 3.26 -13.43 22.75
N HIS A 411 2.07 -14.01 22.90
CA HIS A 411 1.59 -15.13 22.07
C HIS A 411 1.29 -14.74 20.62
N SER A 412 1.15 -13.45 20.32
CA SER A 412 0.86 -12.93 18.98
C SER A 412 1.85 -11.82 18.59
N PRO A 413 3.09 -12.17 18.16
CA PRO A 413 4.14 -11.19 17.86
C PRO A 413 3.72 -10.14 16.82
N LYS A 414 2.90 -10.52 15.84
CA LYS A 414 2.39 -9.59 14.81
C LYS A 414 1.46 -8.54 15.42
N LEU A 415 0.54 -8.95 16.29
CA LEU A 415 -0.34 -8.01 16.98
C LEU A 415 0.45 -7.13 17.95
N GLN A 416 1.39 -7.73 18.69
CA GLN A 416 2.28 -7.02 19.61
C GLN A 416 3.03 -5.87 18.92
N VAL A 417 3.66 -6.14 17.76
CA VAL A 417 4.36 -5.12 16.96
C VAL A 417 3.39 -4.02 16.48
N THR A 418 2.22 -4.42 15.98
CA THR A 418 1.21 -3.46 15.47
C THR A 418 0.64 -2.60 16.61
N MET A 419 0.53 -3.15 17.82
CA MET A 419 0.11 -2.40 19.01
C MET A 419 1.15 -1.36 19.42
N VAL A 420 2.43 -1.74 19.45
CA VAL A 420 3.54 -0.79 19.71
C VAL A 420 3.51 0.36 18.71
N GLU A 421 3.30 0.06 17.42
CA GLU A 421 3.15 1.07 16.38
C GLU A 421 2.08 2.11 16.73
N TYR A 422 0.86 1.67 17.01
CA TYR A 422 -0.25 2.60 17.27
C TYR A 422 -0.14 3.30 18.62
N PHE A 423 0.43 2.66 19.64
CA PHE A 423 0.75 3.36 20.89
C PHE A 423 1.71 4.52 20.65
N VAL A 424 2.83 4.29 19.96
CA VAL A 424 3.78 5.35 19.63
C VAL A 424 3.10 6.46 18.82
N LYS A 425 2.40 6.09 17.74
CA LYS A 425 1.73 7.08 16.88
C LYS A 425 0.71 7.91 17.66
N ILE A 426 -0.09 7.31 18.55
CA ILE A 426 -1.10 8.03 19.34
C ILE A 426 -0.43 8.93 20.39
N LEU A 427 0.60 8.44 21.09
CA LEU A 427 1.36 9.24 22.06
C LEU A 427 1.98 10.50 21.44
N PHE A 428 2.54 10.39 20.23
CA PHE A 428 3.06 11.54 19.49
C PHE A 428 1.94 12.51 19.10
N LYS A 429 0.81 12.00 18.62
CA LYS A 429 -0.35 12.82 18.24
C LYS A 429 -0.96 13.56 19.43
N GLU A 430 -1.01 12.92 20.60
CA GLU A 430 -1.56 13.49 21.83
C GLU A 430 -0.51 14.27 22.64
N GLU A 431 0.69 14.46 22.08
CA GLU A 431 1.81 15.20 22.67
C GLU A 431 2.13 14.74 24.10
N GLN A 432 2.07 13.42 24.35
CA GLN A 432 2.35 12.81 25.66
C GLN A 432 3.86 12.72 25.93
N VAL A 433 4.53 13.87 25.97
CA VAL A 433 5.99 14.01 26.00
C VAL A 433 6.60 13.26 27.19
N GLU A 434 5.99 13.30 28.37
CA GLU A 434 6.53 12.64 29.56
C GLU A 434 6.63 11.11 29.39
N ILE A 435 5.62 10.46 28.80
CA ILE A 435 5.68 9.02 28.52
C ILE A 435 6.67 8.73 27.40
N LEU A 436 6.75 9.62 26.40
CA LEU A 436 7.67 9.47 25.28
C LEU A 436 9.15 9.53 25.70
N LYS A 437 9.50 10.27 26.76
CA LYS A 437 10.86 10.28 27.31
C LYS A 437 11.30 8.89 27.76
N ASP A 438 10.39 8.14 28.36
CA ASP A 438 10.65 6.81 28.92
C ASP A 438 10.35 5.67 27.93
N ILE A 439 9.96 5.96 26.69
CA ILE A 439 9.43 4.96 25.75
C ILE A 439 10.39 3.78 25.50
N PHE A 440 11.70 4.06 25.45
CA PHE A 440 12.70 3.02 25.22
C PHE A 440 12.89 2.07 26.40
N THR A 441 12.45 2.46 27.61
CA THR A 441 12.49 1.61 28.80
C THR A 441 11.46 0.47 28.75
N LEU A 442 10.53 0.47 27.78
CA LEU A 442 9.55 -0.60 27.60
C LEU A 442 10.21 -1.99 27.56
N PHE A 443 11.38 -2.11 26.93
CA PHE A 443 12.05 -3.39 26.70
C PHE A 443 13.45 -3.48 27.34
N GLU A 444 13.73 -2.65 28.36
CA GLU A 444 15.06 -2.57 28.97
C GLU A 444 15.56 -3.92 29.52
N LYS A 445 14.65 -4.73 30.08
CA LYS A 445 14.96 -6.07 30.64
C LYS A 445 15.17 -7.17 29.59
N GLU A 446 14.81 -6.92 28.32
CA GLU A 446 14.83 -7.92 27.25
C GLU A 446 15.90 -7.65 26.18
N MET A 447 16.76 -6.64 26.39
CA MET A 447 17.80 -6.31 25.42
C MET A 447 18.87 -7.40 25.31
N PRO A 448 19.15 -7.90 24.10
CA PRO A 448 20.29 -8.79 23.90
C PRO A 448 21.60 -7.98 23.99
N PRO A 449 22.74 -8.66 24.26
CA PRO A 449 24.05 -8.03 24.35
C PRO A 449 24.41 -7.24 23.08
N LYS A 450 25.32 -6.25 23.22
CA LYS A 450 25.72 -5.27 22.18
C LYS A 450 26.00 -5.85 20.78
N ASN A 451 26.41 -7.12 20.70
CA ASN A 451 26.82 -7.77 19.45
C ASN A 451 25.75 -8.68 18.84
N THR A 452 24.52 -8.67 19.36
CA THR A 452 23.46 -9.55 18.85
C THR A 452 22.71 -8.85 17.73
N TYR A 453 23.01 -9.22 16.49
CA TYR A 453 22.13 -8.88 15.37
C TYR A 453 20.76 -9.51 15.63
N PRO A 454 19.66 -8.81 15.32
CA PRO A 454 18.35 -9.44 15.37
C PRO A 454 18.43 -10.64 14.42
N SER A 455 18.24 -11.84 14.94
CA SER A 455 17.82 -12.95 14.09
C SER A 455 16.55 -12.51 13.35
N ASP A 456 16.23 -13.13 12.21
CA ASP A 456 15.13 -12.77 11.29
C ASP A 456 13.71 -12.71 11.91
N LYS A 457 13.56 -12.80 13.24
CA LYS A 457 12.32 -12.52 13.96
C LYS A 457 12.20 -11.01 14.25
N PRO A 458 11.10 -10.35 13.83
CA PRO A 458 10.79 -8.98 14.23
C PRO A 458 10.74 -8.90 15.75
N CYS A 459 11.76 -8.29 16.33
CA CYS A 459 11.77 -8.01 17.75
C CYS A 459 11.06 -6.67 18.00
N CYS A 460 10.17 -6.63 19.00
CA CYS A 460 9.36 -5.46 19.30
C CYS A 460 10.18 -4.20 19.58
N TRP A 461 11.40 -4.35 20.11
CA TRP A 461 12.31 -3.22 20.33
C TRP A 461 12.89 -2.61 19.04
N GLY A 462 13.21 -3.44 18.04
CA GLY A 462 13.66 -2.95 16.73
C GLY A 462 12.55 -2.16 16.03
N MET A 463 11.33 -2.67 16.13
CA MET A 463 10.15 -1.98 15.60
C MET A 463 9.83 -0.70 16.38
N LEU A 464 9.99 -0.69 17.70
CA LEU A 464 9.80 0.51 18.52
C LEU A 464 10.69 1.67 18.06
N ALA A 465 12.00 1.42 17.96
CA ALA A 465 12.95 2.44 17.53
C ALA A 465 12.64 2.94 16.11
N PHE A 466 12.21 2.04 15.24
CA PHE A 466 11.71 2.39 13.92
C PHE A 466 10.48 3.33 13.97
N PHE A 467 9.45 3.00 14.77
CA PHE A 467 8.24 3.81 14.87
C PHE A 467 8.51 5.18 15.51
N VAL A 468 9.29 5.22 16.59
CA VAL A 468 9.70 6.47 17.24
C VAL A 468 10.45 7.35 16.25
N SER A 469 11.42 6.80 15.50
CA SER A 469 12.16 7.57 14.49
C SER A 469 11.26 8.13 13.40
N CYS A 470 10.29 7.32 12.93
CA CYS A 470 9.30 7.78 11.96
C CYS A 470 8.43 8.93 12.47
N GLU A 471 8.00 8.90 13.73
CA GLU A 471 7.18 9.96 14.31
C GLU A 471 8.00 11.21 14.67
N MET A 472 9.26 11.06 15.07
CA MET A 472 10.19 12.18 15.30
C MET A 472 10.42 13.00 14.01
N ARG A 473 10.44 12.35 12.83
CA ARG A 473 10.51 13.04 11.53
C ARG A 473 9.30 13.94 11.28
N LYS A 474 8.13 13.55 11.78
CA LYS A 474 6.85 14.25 11.55
C LYS A 474 6.62 15.37 12.56
N ASN A 475 7.25 15.29 13.73
CA ASN A 475 7.00 16.17 14.87
C ASN A 475 8.30 16.85 15.35
N PRO A 476 8.85 17.83 14.60
CA PRO A 476 10.13 18.45 14.91
C PRO A 476 10.17 19.13 16.30
N GLY A 477 9.05 19.74 16.74
CA GLY A 477 8.97 20.34 18.08
C GLY A 477 9.05 19.32 19.21
N ILE A 478 8.39 18.17 19.08
CA ILE A 478 8.50 17.07 20.06
C ILE A 478 9.92 16.48 20.02
N ARG A 479 10.51 16.37 18.83
CA ARG A 479 11.87 15.86 18.67
C ARG A 479 12.89 16.66 19.48
N GLU A 480 12.85 17.99 19.40
CA GLU A 480 13.76 18.85 20.17
C GLU A 480 13.66 18.62 21.69
N LEU A 481 12.46 18.31 22.18
CA LEU A 481 12.23 17.99 23.59
C LEU A 481 12.74 16.60 23.99
N LEU A 482 12.66 15.61 23.10
CA LEU A 482 13.01 14.21 23.40
C LEU A 482 14.49 13.87 23.18
N LEU A 483 15.17 14.52 22.23
CA LEU A 483 16.57 14.22 21.90
C LEU A 483 17.51 14.21 23.12
N PRO A 484 17.48 15.20 24.04
CA PRO A 484 18.36 15.19 25.22
C PRO A 484 18.10 14.01 26.15
N TRP A 485 16.84 13.57 26.28
CA TRP A 485 16.47 12.44 27.12
C TRP A 485 16.95 11.12 26.52
N TYR A 486 16.79 10.94 25.21
CA TYR A 486 17.28 9.75 24.52
C TYR A 486 18.80 9.67 24.51
N ALA A 487 19.49 10.81 24.44
CA ALA A 487 20.95 10.86 24.52
C ALA A 487 21.48 10.60 25.95
N GLN A 488 20.71 10.94 26.99
CA GLN A 488 21.06 10.62 28.39
C GLN A 488 20.86 9.14 28.73
N SER A 489 19.90 8.49 28.06
CA SER A 489 19.57 7.09 28.28
C SER A 489 20.52 6.15 27.52
N GLU A 490 21.08 5.13 28.17
CA GLU A 490 21.92 4.13 27.49
C GLU A 490 21.13 3.39 26.40
N ILE A 491 19.87 3.03 26.67
CA ILE A 491 19.02 2.34 25.69
C ILE A 491 18.60 3.28 24.56
N GLY A 492 18.34 4.55 24.86
CA GLY A 492 18.07 5.58 23.86
C GLY A 492 19.25 5.79 22.91
N CYS A 493 20.47 5.88 23.45
CA CYS A 493 21.72 5.92 22.68
C CYS A 493 21.82 4.74 21.69
N ARG A 494 21.70 3.52 22.20
CA ARG A 494 21.86 2.31 21.38
C ARG A 494 20.78 2.15 20.33
N LEU A 495 19.52 2.41 20.67
CA LEU A 495 18.40 2.19 19.77
C LEU A 495 18.21 3.32 18.76
N TYR A 496 18.16 4.57 19.22
CA TYR A 496 17.87 5.71 18.36
C TYR A 496 19.11 6.21 17.62
N PHE A 497 20.21 6.48 18.36
CA PHE A 497 21.39 7.12 17.77
C PHE A 497 22.33 6.16 17.06
N GLU A 498 22.51 4.93 17.54
CA GLU A 498 23.50 4.00 16.96
C GLU A 498 22.85 3.07 15.92
N ARG A 499 21.67 2.52 16.22
CA ARG A 499 21.05 1.48 15.40
C ARG A 499 20.07 1.99 14.35
N PHE A 500 19.20 2.93 14.72
CA PHE A 500 18.13 3.45 13.84
C PHE A 500 18.39 4.87 13.35
N PHE A 501 19.65 5.32 13.40
CA PHE A 501 20.02 6.62 12.89
C PHE A 501 19.53 6.84 11.46
N ASP A 502 18.93 8.00 11.24
CA ASP A 502 18.22 8.32 10.01
C ASP A 502 19.17 8.88 8.94
N LEU A 503 19.87 7.97 8.26
CA LEU A 503 20.74 8.32 7.14
C LEU A 503 20.01 9.04 6.00
N ASP A 504 18.73 8.76 5.78
CA ASP A 504 17.94 9.47 4.76
C ASP A 504 17.75 10.96 5.11
N ARG A 505 17.89 11.35 6.39
CA ARG A 505 17.77 12.75 6.87
C ARG A 505 19.07 13.34 7.36
N ILE A 506 20.21 12.68 7.12
CA ILE A 506 21.50 13.10 7.68
C ILE A 506 21.84 14.56 7.34
N VAL A 507 21.59 15.01 6.10
CA VAL A 507 21.86 16.40 5.70
C VAL A 507 20.85 17.40 6.29
N LEU A 508 19.60 16.97 6.51
CA LEU A 508 18.50 17.87 6.84
C LEU A 508 18.44 18.24 8.31
N ASN A 509 18.63 17.27 9.21
CA ASN A 509 18.27 17.44 10.63
C ASN A 509 19.29 16.86 11.63
N SER A 510 20.35 16.20 11.16
CA SER A 510 21.11 15.32 12.06
C SER A 510 22.29 15.99 12.80
N GLY A 511 22.68 17.20 12.42
CA GLY A 511 23.80 17.91 13.07
C GLY A 511 23.57 18.10 14.58
N ASP A 512 22.42 18.64 14.94
CA ASP A 512 22.04 18.86 16.35
C ASP A 512 21.83 17.53 17.10
N GLU A 513 21.36 16.48 16.42
CA GLU A 513 21.17 15.14 16.98
C GLU A 513 22.52 14.54 17.39
N LEU A 514 23.52 14.62 16.51
CA LEU A 514 24.86 14.11 16.75
C LEU A 514 25.60 14.88 17.86
N ASP A 515 25.46 16.20 17.89
CA ASP A 515 26.02 17.04 18.95
C ASP A 515 25.36 16.77 20.31
N CYS A 516 24.05 16.52 20.31
CA CYS A 516 23.31 16.10 21.49
C CYS A 516 23.82 14.74 22.00
N TYR A 517 23.97 13.76 21.12
CA TYR A 517 24.50 12.43 21.46
C TYR A 517 25.91 12.53 22.06
N LEU A 518 26.82 13.28 21.43
CA LEU A 518 28.16 13.48 21.98
C LEU A 518 28.18 14.24 23.30
N ARG A 519 27.16 15.06 23.61
CA ARG A 519 27.08 15.75 24.91
C ARG A 519 27.05 14.75 26.06
N TYR A 520 26.37 13.61 25.87
CA TYR A 520 26.12 12.63 26.91
C TYR A 520 26.94 11.33 26.76
N ASN A 521 27.36 10.97 25.54
CA ASN A 521 28.25 9.83 25.29
C ASN A 521 29.65 10.31 24.87
N LYS A 522 30.62 10.13 25.77
CA LYS A 522 32.02 10.56 25.57
C LYS A 522 32.99 9.43 25.23
N SER A 523 32.48 8.22 24.97
CA SER A 523 33.33 7.09 24.58
C SER A 523 34.04 7.37 23.26
N ASP A 524 35.24 6.81 23.07
CA ASP A 524 35.99 7.02 21.84
C ASP A 524 35.31 6.37 20.63
N SER A 525 34.55 5.28 20.82
CA SER A 525 33.64 4.74 19.80
C SER A 525 32.59 5.75 19.38
N ALA A 526 31.88 6.35 20.35
CA ALA A 526 30.85 7.35 20.05
C ALA A 526 31.42 8.56 19.31
N LYS A 527 32.60 9.04 19.70
CA LYS A 527 33.31 10.12 18.99
C LYS A 527 33.58 9.72 17.54
N ARG A 528 34.21 8.56 17.30
CA ARG A 528 34.51 8.07 15.95
C ARG A 528 33.25 7.92 15.10
N TYR A 529 32.20 7.33 15.68
CA TYR A 529 30.91 7.19 15.02
C TYR A 529 30.32 8.53 14.59
N VAL A 530 30.32 9.53 15.47
CA VAL A 530 29.81 10.86 15.13
C VAL A 530 30.68 11.56 14.10
N HIS A 531 32.01 11.51 14.21
CA HIS A 531 32.90 12.08 13.20
C HIS A 531 32.71 11.42 11.83
N TYR A 532 32.49 10.10 11.80
CA TYR A 532 32.09 9.39 10.58
C TYR A 532 30.76 9.91 10.01
N LEU A 533 29.72 10.03 10.82
CA LEU A 533 28.42 10.51 10.36
C LEU A 533 28.45 11.98 9.92
N LYS A 534 29.15 12.85 10.64
CA LYS A 534 29.38 14.25 10.23
C LYS A 534 30.15 14.32 8.92
N TYR A 535 31.19 13.51 8.75
CA TYR A 535 31.88 13.41 7.47
C TYR A 535 30.91 13.01 6.36
N MET A 536 30.08 11.98 6.56
CA MET A 536 29.07 11.57 5.58
C MET A 536 28.03 12.67 5.31
N GLN A 537 27.58 13.40 6.33
CA GLN A 537 26.68 14.55 6.20
C GLN A 537 27.28 15.62 5.29
N TYR A 538 28.52 16.02 5.56
CA TYR A 538 29.22 17.05 4.80
C TYR A 538 29.58 16.58 3.40
N PHE A 539 29.95 15.31 3.24
CA PHE A 539 30.24 14.69 1.95
C PHE A 539 29.00 14.69 1.06
N LEU A 540 27.86 14.23 1.58
CA LEU A 540 26.61 14.17 0.82
C LEU A 540 26.06 15.57 0.49
N SER A 541 26.33 16.56 1.33
CA SER A 541 25.99 17.97 1.07
C SER A 541 27.04 18.75 0.27
N GLU A 542 28.16 18.12 -0.10
CA GLU A 542 29.31 18.72 -0.79
C GLU A 542 29.92 19.92 -0.06
N ASN A 543 29.93 19.89 1.28
CA ASN A 543 30.66 20.86 2.08
C ASN A 543 32.11 20.42 2.27
N HIS A 544 32.96 20.73 1.29
CA HIS A 544 34.37 20.30 1.26
C HIS A 544 35.18 20.80 2.46
N GLU A 545 34.93 22.00 2.96
CA GLU A 545 35.65 22.57 4.10
C GLU A 545 35.39 21.77 5.38
N LEU A 546 34.12 21.49 5.67
CA LEU A 546 33.77 20.69 6.85
C LEU A 546 34.17 19.21 6.68
N CYS A 547 34.13 18.67 5.46
CA CYS A 547 34.68 17.33 5.18
C CYS A 547 36.18 17.27 5.52
N GLN A 548 36.95 18.28 5.13
CA GLN A 548 38.38 18.37 5.42
C GLN A 548 38.62 18.41 6.94
N GLN A 549 37.84 19.20 7.68
CA GLN A 549 37.95 19.29 9.14
C GLN A 549 37.68 17.94 9.82
N GLU A 550 36.61 17.23 9.43
CA GLU A 550 36.28 15.91 9.98
C GLU A 550 37.33 14.85 9.57
N TYR A 551 37.83 14.89 8.33
CA TYR A 551 38.94 14.03 7.88
C TYR A 551 40.21 14.25 8.70
N GLU A 552 40.61 15.50 8.94
CA GLU A 552 41.75 15.82 9.78
C GLU A 552 41.57 15.35 11.22
N HIS A 553 40.35 15.42 11.75
CA HIS A 553 40.05 14.92 13.08
C HIS A 553 40.23 13.40 13.17
N VAL A 554 39.68 12.66 12.21
CA VAL A 554 39.78 11.20 12.16
C VAL A 554 41.21 10.72 11.89
N SER A 555 41.92 11.33 10.94
CA SER A 555 43.31 10.95 10.59
C SER A 555 44.32 11.22 11.72
N LYS A 556 44.08 12.25 12.55
CA LYS A 556 44.91 12.52 13.75
C LYS A 556 44.55 11.61 14.93
N SER A 557 43.44 10.87 14.88
CA SER A 557 43.04 9.95 15.94
C SER A 557 43.80 8.63 15.87
N GLU A 558 44.02 7.99 17.03
CA GLU A 558 44.64 6.67 17.07
C GLU A 558 43.72 5.61 16.45
N LEU A 559 44.30 4.68 15.68
CA LEU A 559 43.62 3.48 15.21
C LEU A 559 43.00 2.74 16.42
N PRO A 560 41.73 2.31 16.35
CA PRO A 560 41.10 1.59 17.44
C PRO A 560 41.90 0.34 17.81
N LYS A 561 42.24 0.19 19.10
CA LYS A 561 42.92 -1.02 19.61
C LYS A 561 41.91 -2.13 19.90
N GLU A 562 40.70 -1.75 20.29
CA GLU A 562 39.57 -2.61 20.58
C GLU A 562 38.29 -2.00 20.00
N GLY A 563 37.24 -2.82 19.86
CA GLY A 563 35.99 -2.43 19.22
C GLY A 563 35.40 -3.52 18.35
N THR A 564 34.22 -3.21 17.82
CA THR A 564 33.46 -3.96 16.82
C THR A 564 33.97 -3.66 15.41
N PRO A 565 33.69 -4.51 14.41
CA PRO A 565 34.03 -4.22 13.01
C PRO A 565 33.60 -2.83 12.52
N SER A 566 32.42 -2.36 12.92
CA SER A 566 31.93 -1.02 12.58
C SER A 566 32.78 0.09 13.22
N ASP A 567 33.30 -0.10 14.44
CA ASP A 567 34.19 0.89 15.06
C ASP A 567 35.48 1.11 14.27
N PHE A 568 36.02 0.04 13.68
CA PHE A 568 37.15 0.13 12.76
C PHE A 568 36.72 0.77 11.44
N ALA A 569 35.57 0.40 10.88
CA ALA A 569 35.07 0.99 9.64
C ALA A 569 34.85 2.51 9.77
N HIS A 570 34.29 2.99 10.88
CA HIS A 570 34.11 4.43 11.15
C HIS A 570 35.43 5.21 11.16
N TYR A 571 36.57 4.54 11.43
CA TYR A 571 37.90 5.16 11.31
C TYR A 571 38.38 5.23 9.85
N PHE A 572 38.26 4.14 9.10
CA PHE A 572 38.80 4.08 7.72
C PHE A 572 37.91 4.77 6.70
N VAL A 573 36.58 4.64 6.79
CA VAL A 573 35.66 5.11 5.75
C VAL A 573 35.80 6.61 5.44
N PRO A 574 35.82 7.54 6.43
CA PRO A 574 36.04 8.95 6.14
C PRO A 574 37.35 9.20 5.39
N GLN A 575 38.43 8.52 5.80
CA GLN A 575 39.75 8.67 5.19
C GLN A 575 39.79 8.12 3.77
N LEU A 576 39.21 6.94 3.53
CA LEU A 576 39.14 6.33 2.20
C LEU A 576 38.30 7.17 1.25
N ILE A 577 37.12 7.65 1.66
CA ILE A 577 36.30 8.53 0.81
C ILE A 577 37.07 9.81 0.50
N HIS A 578 37.70 10.41 1.51
CA HIS A 578 38.43 11.66 1.32
C HIS A 578 39.58 11.50 0.34
N GLN A 579 40.43 10.48 0.53
CA GLN A 579 41.54 10.22 -0.38
C GLN A 579 41.04 9.84 -1.78
N ALA A 580 40.01 9.01 -1.88
CA ALA A 580 39.55 8.52 -3.16
C ALA A 580 38.88 9.63 -4.00
N VAL A 581 38.23 10.61 -3.37
CA VAL A 581 37.52 11.70 -4.06
C VAL A 581 38.37 12.96 -4.23
N CYS A 582 39.21 13.30 -3.25
CA CYS A 582 39.97 14.56 -3.23
C CYS A 582 41.42 14.43 -3.73
N HIS A 583 42.00 13.23 -3.73
CA HIS A 583 43.38 13.01 -4.18
C HIS A 583 43.44 12.18 -5.46
N THR A 584 44.48 12.39 -6.26
CA THR A 584 44.75 11.60 -7.48
C THR A 584 45.13 10.16 -7.12
N ASP A 585 45.99 10.00 -6.11
CA ASP A 585 46.51 8.71 -5.67
C ASP A 585 46.04 8.36 -4.25
N MET A 586 45.73 7.08 -4.04
CA MET A 586 45.44 6.53 -2.72
C MET A 586 46.74 6.31 -1.94
N ASP A 587 46.71 6.57 -0.64
CA ASP A 587 47.83 6.21 0.22
C ASP A 587 47.88 4.68 0.38
N GLY A 588 48.85 4.04 -0.28
CA GLY A 588 49.05 2.60 -0.20
C GLY A 588 49.28 2.10 1.23
N SER A 589 49.77 2.95 2.14
CA SER A 589 49.93 2.60 3.54
C SER A 589 48.59 2.46 4.27
N LEU A 590 47.60 3.31 3.98
CA LEU A 590 46.27 3.24 4.57
C LEU A 590 45.54 1.95 4.18
N MET A 591 45.60 1.58 2.90
CA MET A 591 45.02 0.33 2.41
C MET A 591 45.72 -0.91 3.01
N ALA A 592 47.05 -0.90 3.15
CA ALA A 592 47.78 -1.98 3.80
C ALA A 592 47.31 -2.17 5.26
N VAL A 593 47.19 -1.09 6.03
CA VAL A 593 46.69 -1.15 7.41
C VAL A 593 45.23 -1.61 7.46
N ALA A 594 44.40 -1.23 6.49
CA ALA A 594 43.03 -1.72 6.40
C ALA A 594 42.96 -3.23 6.15
N HIS A 595 43.80 -3.78 5.26
CA HIS A 595 43.89 -5.22 5.02
C HIS A 595 44.38 -5.98 6.26
N ASP A 596 45.41 -5.47 6.95
CA ASP A 596 45.91 -6.04 8.19
C ASP A 596 44.82 -6.04 9.27
N THR A 597 44.03 -4.97 9.35
CA THR A 597 42.90 -4.86 10.27
C THR A 597 41.80 -5.88 9.94
N ALA A 598 41.44 -6.05 8.67
CA ALA A 598 40.45 -7.05 8.24
C ALA A 598 40.89 -8.47 8.64
N ASN A 599 42.16 -8.80 8.38
CA ASN A 599 42.75 -10.07 8.78
C ASN A 599 42.73 -10.23 10.31
N GLN A 600 43.11 -9.20 11.06
CA GLN A 600 43.10 -9.24 12.53
C GLN A 600 41.69 -9.49 13.08
N LEU A 601 40.66 -8.82 12.55
CA LEU A 601 39.28 -9.00 12.98
C LEU A 601 38.78 -10.44 12.78
N LEU A 602 39.15 -11.05 11.66
CA LEU A 602 38.83 -12.45 11.36
C LEU A 602 39.60 -13.41 12.29
N HIS A 603 40.91 -13.20 12.47
CA HIS A 603 41.74 -14.06 13.32
C HIS A 603 41.37 -13.95 14.81
N SER A 604 40.95 -12.77 15.28
CA SER A 604 40.49 -12.58 16.66
C SER A 604 39.09 -13.11 16.92
N GLY A 605 38.38 -13.61 15.89
CA GLY A 605 36.99 -14.06 15.99
C GLY A 605 35.99 -12.93 16.21
N LYS A 606 36.37 -11.67 15.90
CA LYS A 606 35.45 -10.52 15.96
C LYS A 606 34.55 -10.44 14.72
N GLN A 607 34.98 -11.04 13.62
CA GLN A 607 34.14 -11.41 12.49
C GLN A 607 34.18 -12.92 12.31
N GLU A 608 33.02 -13.53 12.13
CA GLU A 608 32.89 -14.97 11.87
C GLU A 608 32.95 -15.23 10.36
N LYS A 609 33.54 -16.36 9.94
CA LYS A 609 33.57 -16.75 8.52
C LYS A 609 32.17 -16.89 7.90
N THR A 610 31.19 -17.31 8.69
CA THR A 610 29.79 -17.44 8.30
C THR A 610 28.98 -16.16 8.52
N GLY A 611 29.59 -15.13 9.11
CA GLY A 611 28.97 -13.84 9.40
C GLY A 611 29.06 -12.86 8.24
N LEU A 612 28.35 -11.74 8.36
CA LEU A 612 28.51 -10.62 7.43
C LEU A 612 29.85 -9.90 7.70
N PRO A 613 30.71 -9.72 6.69
CA PRO A 613 31.96 -8.98 6.80
C PRO A 613 31.69 -7.47 6.75
N VAL A 614 31.13 -6.93 7.84
CA VAL A 614 30.65 -5.54 7.93
C VAL A 614 31.78 -4.56 7.63
N PHE A 615 32.97 -4.81 8.19
CA PHE A 615 34.13 -3.95 7.96
C PHE A 615 34.46 -3.82 6.47
N GLU A 616 34.69 -4.94 5.79
CA GLU A 616 35.07 -4.97 4.39
C GLU A 616 33.97 -4.41 3.47
N PHE A 617 32.69 -4.69 3.77
CA PHE A 617 31.57 -4.13 3.01
C PHE A 617 31.49 -2.61 3.10
N GLU A 618 31.79 -2.02 4.26
CA GLU A 618 31.86 -0.57 4.43
C GLU A 618 33.06 0.04 3.69
N LEU A 619 34.23 -0.62 3.70
CA LEU A 619 35.39 -0.15 2.93
C LEU A 619 35.13 -0.21 1.42
N ILE A 620 34.54 -1.30 0.90
CA ILE A 620 34.16 -1.42 -0.51
C ILE A 620 33.18 -0.30 -0.89
N SER A 621 32.20 -0.04 -0.03
CA SER A 621 31.27 1.08 -0.21
C SER A 621 31.97 2.43 -0.26
N ALA A 622 32.98 2.65 0.60
CA ALA A 622 33.78 3.87 0.63
C ALA A 622 34.58 4.08 -0.66
N LEU A 623 35.29 3.04 -1.10
CA LEU A 623 36.11 3.05 -2.33
C LEU A 623 35.26 3.28 -3.59
N HIS A 624 34.02 2.78 -3.60
CA HIS A 624 33.09 2.99 -4.71
C HIS A 624 32.73 4.48 -4.91
N TYR A 625 32.71 5.31 -3.86
CA TYR A 625 32.47 6.75 -4.01
C TYR A 625 33.55 7.45 -4.83
N GLY A 626 34.81 7.02 -4.71
CA GLY A 626 35.94 7.56 -5.47
C GLY A 626 36.38 6.70 -6.66
N GLN A 627 35.53 5.77 -7.12
CA GLN A 627 35.76 4.96 -8.32
C GLN A 627 37.09 4.17 -8.30
N ARG A 628 37.49 3.66 -7.14
CA ARG A 628 38.72 2.87 -6.94
C ARG A 628 38.49 1.39 -7.27
N HIS A 629 38.33 1.10 -8.56
CA HIS A 629 37.87 -0.20 -9.05
C HIS A 629 38.81 -1.36 -8.72
N LEU A 630 40.12 -1.16 -8.83
CA LEU A 630 41.12 -2.20 -8.57
C LEU A 630 41.11 -2.63 -7.11
N GLU A 631 41.06 -1.67 -6.19
CA GLU A 631 41.01 -1.90 -4.75
C GLU A 631 39.70 -2.59 -4.33
N ILE A 632 38.57 -2.20 -4.94
CA ILE A 632 37.28 -2.89 -4.74
C ILE A 632 37.38 -4.36 -5.18
N ILE A 633 37.96 -4.63 -6.36
CA ILE A 633 38.10 -6.00 -6.88
C ILE A 633 38.99 -6.84 -5.95
N GLN A 634 40.11 -6.29 -5.49
CA GLN A 634 41.03 -6.98 -4.57
C GLN A 634 40.34 -7.32 -3.24
N LEU A 635 39.69 -6.34 -2.61
CA LEU A 635 39.01 -6.54 -1.35
C LEU A 635 37.79 -7.48 -1.50
N ALA A 636 37.05 -7.39 -2.60
CA ALA A 636 35.93 -8.28 -2.88
C ALA A 636 36.36 -9.74 -3.07
N ARG A 637 37.48 -9.97 -3.77
CA ARG A 637 38.06 -11.31 -3.90
C ARG A 637 38.49 -11.86 -2.54
N GLN A 638 39.16 -11.05 -1.72
CA GLN A 638 39.50 -11.42 -0.34
C GLN A 638 38.25 -11.79 0.49
N VAL A 639 37.16 -11.05 0.35
CA VAL A 639 35.90 -11.36 1.03
C VAL A 639 35.33 -12.71 0.57
N LEU A 640 35.27 -12.95 -0.74
CA LEU A 640 34.75 -14.21 -1.29
C LEU A 640 35.63 -15.43 -0.96
N GLU A 641 36.93 -15.23 -0.70
CA GLU A 641 37.85 -16.29 -0.27
C GLU A 641 37.73 -16.62 1.23
N ASN A 642 37.42 -15.62 2.06
CA ASN A 642 37.48 -15.76 3.52
C ASN A 642 36.12 -16.00 4.19
N TYR A 643 35.01 -15.65 3.53
CA TYR A 643 33.67 -15.70 4.10
C TYR A 643 32.72 -16.60 3.30
N ASP A 644 31.87 -17.33 4.02
CA ASP A 644 30.72 -18.05 3.47
C ASP A 644 29.47 -17.16 3.56
N LEU A 645 29.05 -16.62 2.41
CA LEU A 645 27.98 -15.64 2.32
C LEU A 645 26.63 -16.24 1.88
N SER A 646 26.50 -17.57 1.80
CA SER A 646 25.29 -18.23 1.30
C SER A 646 24.04 -17.87 2.10
N ASN A 647 24.18 -17.68 3.41
CA ASN A 647 23.08 -17.35 4.31
C ASN A 647 22.60 -15.89 4.18
N TRP A 648 23.36 -15.04 3.49
CA TRP A 648 23.14 -13.61 3.44
C TRP A 648 22.67 -13.11 2.07
N GLU A 649 22.32 -14.00 1.15
CA GLU A 649 21.88 -13.62 -0.20
C GLU A 649 20.71 -12.62 -0.22
N SER A 650 19.84 -12.64 0.79
CA SER A 650 18.71 -11.71 0.89
C SER A 650 19.07 -10.37 1.55
N SER A 651 20.23 -10.28 2.21
CA SER A 651 20.65 -9.09 2.97
C SER A 651 20.94 -7.92 2.04
N VAL A 652 20.50 -6.72 2.43
CA VAL A 652 20.75 -5.49 1.67
C VAL A 652 22.25 -5.21 1.56
N SER A 653 23.02 -5.48 2.61
CA SER A 653 24.47 -5.25 2.62
C SER A 653 25.19 -6.16 1.62
N TYR A 654 24.79 -7.44 1.55
CA TYR A 654 25.33 -8.38 0.56
C TYR A 654 24.96 -7.99 -0.88
N GLN A 655 23.70 -7.59 -1.09
CA GLN A 655 23.23 -7.15 -2.41
C GLN A 655 23.95 -5.87 -2.88
N LEU A 656 24.26 -4.97 -1.96
CA LEU A 656 25.05 -3.78 -2.24
C LEU A 656 26.51 -4.14 -2.55
N PHE A 657 27.14 -4.99 -1.74
CA PHE A 657 28.48 -5.53 -1.99
C PHE A 657 28.60 -6.14 -3.40
N LEU A 658 27.69 -7.04 -3.76
CA LEU A 658 27.68 -7.66 -5.10
C LEU A 658 27.52 -6.62 -6.21
N SER A 659 26.71 -5.60 -5.98
CA SER A 659 26.50 -4.53 -6.95
C SER A 659 27.75 -3.67 -7.12
N ASP A 660 28.40 -3.28 -6.02
CA ASP A 660 29.64 -2.49 -6.01
C ASP A 660 30.78 -3.29 -6.70
N TYR A 661 30.89 -4.60 -6.42
CA TYR A 661 31.87 -5.48 -7.06
C TYR A 661 31.60 -5.66 -8.56
N ALA A 662 30.35 -5.88 -8.95
CA ALA A 662 29.97 -6.00 -10.35
C ALA A 662 30.23 -4.69 -11.13
N SER A 663 29.96 -3.52 -10.52
CA SER A 663 30.29 -2.23 -11.11
C SER A 663 31.80 -2.07 -11.30
N ALA A 664 32.61 -2.41 -10.29
CA ALA A 664 34.07 -2.33 -10.40
C ALA A 664 34.62 -3.20 -11.54
N LEU A 665 34.17 -4.46 -11.66
CA LEU A 665 34.53 -5.34 -12.78
C LEU A 665 34.10 -4.78 -14.14
N LEU A 666 32.93 -4.13 -14.21
CA LEU A 666 32.44 -3.54 -15.45
C LEU A 666 33.38 -2.42 -15.94
N GLN A 667 33.87 -1.59 -15.01
CA GLN A 667 34.77 -0.47 -15.29
C GLN A 667 36.21 -0.91 -15.58
N ASP A 668 36.66 -2.02 -14.97
CA ASP A 668 37.97 -2.63 -15.25
C ASP A 668 38.01 -3.35 -16.62
N GLY A 669 36.85 -3.55 -17.26
CA GLY A 669 36.73 -4.14 -18.59
C GLY A 669 36.32 -5.61 -18.61
N GLU A 670 36.13 -6.24 -17.45
CA GLU A 670 35.62 -7.61 -17.28
C GLU A 670 34.09 -7.70 -17.49
N LYS A 671 33.58 -7.21 -18.64
CA LYS A 671 32.14 -7.01 -18.90
C LYS A 671 31.28 -8.26 -18.70
N GLN A 672 31.77 -9.43 -19.11
CA GLN A 672 31.02 -10.68 -19.01
C GLN A 672 30.85 -11.10 -17.55
N THR A 673 31.95 -11.16 -16.80
CA THR A 673 31.97 -11.46 -15.36
C THR A 673 31.07 -10.49 -14.59
N ALA A 674 31.22 -9.18 -14.87
CA ALA A 674 30.40 -8.13 -14.27
C ALA A 674 28.89 -8.35 -14.52
N THR A 675 28.52 -8.68 -15.76
CA THR A 675 27.13 -8.92 -16.15
C THR A 675 26.54 -10.15 -15.48
N ASP A 676 27.31 -11.23 -15.39
CA ASP A 676 26.86 -12.47 -14.76
C ASP A 676 26.71 -12.32 -13.26
N LEU A 677 27.64 -11.60 -12.61
CA LEU A 677 27.54 -11.25 -11.20
C LEU A 677 26.33 -10.34 -10.92
N TYR A 678 26.12 -9.31 -11.75
CA TYR A 678 25.01 -8.37 -11.61
C TYR A 678 23.63 -9.04 -11.76
N LYS A 679 23.51 -10.11 -12.56
CA LYS A 679 22.27 -10.90 -12.67
C LYS A 679 21.88 -11.58 -11.35
N LEU A 680 22.85 -11.84 -10.45
CA LEU A 680 22.58 -12.41 -9.13
C LEU A 680 21.96 -11.38 -8.17
N VAL A 681 22.00 -10.08 -8.51
CA VAL A 681 21.44 -9.02 -7.66
C VAL A 681 19.91 -9.00 -7.72
N LYS A 682 19.26 -9.31 -6.60
CA LYS A 682 17.81 -9.49 -6.45
C LYS A 682 17.08 -8.19 -6.10
N PHE A 683 17.26 -7.10 -6.87
CA PHE A 683 16.71 -5.76 -6.59
C PHE A 683 15.23 -5.69 -6.16
N LYS A 684 14.37 -6.53 -6.76
CA LYS A 684 12.92 -6.52 -6.49
C LYS A 684 12.54 -7.07 -5.12
N HIS A 685 13.43 -7.81 -4.49
CA HIS A 685 13.20 -8.51 -3.23
C HIS A 685 13.95 -7.87 -2.05
N ILE A 686 14.70 -6.79 -2.30
CA ILE A 686 15.44 -6.08 -1.25
C ILE A 686 14.46 -5.29 -0.38
N ASN A 687 14.36 -5.67 0.90
CA ASN A 687 13.67 -4.89 1.90
C ASN A 687 14.63 -3.87 2.51
N PHE A 688 14.61 -2.63 2.00
CA PHE A 688 15.48 -1.57 2.50
C PHE A 688 15.05 -1.12 3.91
N PRO A 689 15.99 -1.02 4.87
CA PRO A 689 15.69 -0.43 6.17
C PRO A 689 15.25 1.02 5.97
N MET A 690 14.12 1.42 6.56
CA MET A 690 13.49 2.72 6.29
C MET A 690 14.32 3.93 6.76
N ASN A 691 15.26 3.74 7.70
CA ASN A 691 16.18 4.77 8.17
C ASN A 691 17.34 5.04 7.18
N MET A 692 17.51 4.21 6.15
CA MET A 692 18.55 4.37 5.12
C MET A 692 18.05 3.97 3.73
N LYS A 693 16.73 3.99 3.53
CA LYS A 693 16.07 3.38 2.37
C LYS A 693 16.45 4.11 1.10
N TYR A 694 16.36 5.44 1.11
CA TYR A 694 16.65 6.23 -0.08
C TYR A 694 18.15 6.37 -0.31
N PHE A 695 18.95 6.49 0.76
CA PHE A 695 20.40 6.46 0.71
C PHE A 695 20.92 5.22 -0.04
N LEU A 696 20.51 4.02 0.40
CA LEU A 696 20.93 2.76 -0.25
C LEU A 696 20.31 2.59 -1.64
N LYS A 697 19.03 2.96 -1.80
CA LYS A 697 18.33 2.82 -3.08
C LYS A 697 18.93 3.72 -4.17
N ILE A 698 19.38 4.93 -3.84
CA ILE A 698 20.07 5.82 -4.78
C ILE A 698 21.37 5.16 -5.28
N ARG A 699 22.20 4.64 -4.37
CA ARG A 699 23.45 3.95 -4.72
C ARG A 699 23.23 2.79 -5.69
N LEU A 700 22.28 1.91 -5.36
CA LEU A 700 21.91 0.79 -6.21
C LEU A 700 21.34 1.22 -7.57
N GLN A 701 20.62 2.35 -7.62
CA GLN A 701 20.11 2.89 -8.88
C GLN A 701 21.22 3.50 -9.76
N PHE A 702 22.28 4.04 -9.18
CA PHE A 702 23.46 4.47 -9.94
C PHE A 702 24.11 3.29 -10.67
N ILE A 703 24.41 2.22 -9.95
CA ILE A 703 25.00 1.01 -10.52
C ILE A 703 24.08 0.45 -11.62
N LYS A 704 22.77 0.43 -11.37
CA LYS A 704 21.81 0.04 -12.39
C LYS A 704 21.84 0.93 -13.64
N ALA A 705 22.03 2.24 -13.48
CA ALA A 705 22.16 3.15 -14.61
C ALA A 705 23.45 2.87 -15.42
N GLU A 706 24.55 2.51 -14.76
CA GLU A 706 25.80 2.10 -15.40
C GLU A 706 25.60 0.83 -16.25
N PHE A 707 24.97 -0.20 -15.70
CA PHE A 707 24.67 -1.43 -16.45
C PHE A 707 23.68 -1.20 -17.60
N LEU A 708 22.66 -0.36 -17.42
CA LEU A 708 21.76 0.03 -18.52
C LEU A 708 22.51 0.76 -19.64
N THR A 709 23.51 1.57 -19.28
CA THR A 709 24.36 2.28 -20.25
C THR A 709 25.24 1.29 -21.01
N ALA A 710 25.92 0.39 -20.29
CA ALA A 710 26.77 -0.64 -20.89
C ALA A 710 26.00 -1.60 -21.81
N ASN A 711 24.72 -1.86 -21.50
CA ASN A 711 23.83 -2.72 -22.28
C ASN A 711 23.15 -2.01 -23.48
N GLY A 712 23.50 -0.74 -23.76
CA GLY A 712 22.93 0.00 -24.88
C GLY A 712 21.49 0.49 -24.66
N GLU A 713 21.08 0.71 -23.41
CA GLU A 713 19.76 1.22 -23.04
C GLU A 713 19.78 2.64 -22.43
N PRO A 714 20.41 3.64 -23.10
CA PRO A 714 20.66 4.97 -22.52
C PRO A 714 19.37 5.73 -22.16
N GLY A 715 18.27 5.48 -22.87
CA GLY A 715 16.97 6.09 -22.55
C GLY A 715 16.42 5.66 -21.19
N LYS A 716 16.59 4.38 -20.82
CA LYS A 716 16.19 3.87 -19.50
C LYS A 716 17.14 4.36 -18.42
N ALA A 717 18.45 4.41 -18.70
CA ALA A 717 19.45 4.97 -17.80
C ALA A 717 19.13 6.45 -17.48
N ARG A 718 18.85 7.27 -18.50
CA ARG A 718 18.47 8.68 -18.33
C ARG A 718 17.20 8.86 -17.48
N SER A 719 16.17 8.05 -17.73
CA SER A 719 14.96 8.09 -16.91
C SER A 719 15.23 7.73 -15.45
N LEU A 720 16.19 6.84 -15.18
CA LEU A 720 16.58 6.45 -13.83
C LEU A 720 17.39 7.57 -13.16
N LEU A 721 18.35 8.17 -13.86
CA LEU A 721 19.16 9.28 -13.37
C LEU A 721 18.30 10.50 -12.97
N ARG A 722 17.28 10.84 -13.76
CA ARG A 722 16.32 11.92 -13.38
C ARG A 722 15.53 11.60 -12.11
N LYS A 723 15.22 10.31 -11.89
CA LYS A 723 14.59 9.88 -10.64
C LYS A 723 15.56 10.02 -9.47
N ILE A 724 16.82 9.66 -9.66
CA ILE A 724 17.87 9.86 -8.65
C ILE A 724 17.99 11.35 -8.32
N GLN A 725 18.13 12.23 -9.32
CA GLN A 725 18.19 13.69 -9.14
C GLN A 725 17.02 14.19 -8.29
N SER A 726 15.78 13.82 -8.63
CA SER A 726 14.60 14.26 -7.90
C SER A 726 14.57 13.78 -6.44
N VAL A 727 15.01 12.56 -6.14
CA VAL A 727 15.08 12.07 -4.75
C VAL A 727 16.23 12.73 -4.00
N SER A 728 17.42 12.82 -4.61
CA SER A 728 18.60 13.45 -4.03
C SER A 728 18.37 14.92 -3.69
N GLU A 729 17.68 15.67 -4.53
CA GLU A 729 17.31 17.06 -4.27
C GLU A 729 16.44 17.19 -3.02
N LYS A 730 15.44 16.32 -2.85
CA LYS A 730 14.55 16.31 -1.66
C LYS A 730 15.28 15.99 -0.36
N LEU A 731 16.29 15.12 -0.43
CA LEU A 731 17.12 14.75 0.72
C LEU A 731 18.32 15.69 0.91
N GLN A 732 18.50 16.68 0.03
CA GLN A 732 19.67 17.55 -0.04
C GLN A 732 21.00 16.81 -0.21
N PHE A 733 20.99 15.62 -0.81
CA PHE A 733 22.18 14.86 -1.17
C PHE A 733 22.79 15.44 -2.46
N ARG A 734 23.42 16.60 -2.35
CA ARG A 734 24.05 17.32 -3.47
C ARG A 734 25.06 16.45 -4.23
N TYR A 735 25.88 15.66 -3.54
CA TYR A 735 26.84 14.75 -4.18
C TYR A 735 26.15 13.81 -5.19
N PHE A 736 25.06 13.16 -4.76
CA PHE A 736 24.31 12.28 -5.66
C PHE A 736 23.59 13.06 -6.76
N TYR A 737 23.08 14.25 -6.47
CA TYR A 737 22.46 15.09 -7.49
C TYR A 737 23.46 15.46 -8.59
N GLN A 738 24.65 15.95 -8.22
CA GLN A 738 25.70 16.32 -9.17
C GLN A 738 26.23 15.11 -9.96
N LYS A 739 26.48 13.98 -9.28
CA LYS A 739 26.90 12.74 -9.94
C LYS A 739 25.89 12.29 -11.00
N ALA A 740 24.59 12.39 -10.69
CA ALA A 740 23.55 12.05 -11.65
C ALA A 740 23.47 13.01 -12.85
N LEU A 741 23.71 14.31 -12.64
CA LEU A 741 23.81 15.29 -13.73
C LEU A 741 24.99 15.00 -14.65
N LYS A 742 26.17 14.72 -14.07
CA LYS A 742 27.38 14.38 -14.83
C LYS A 742 27.15 13.15 -15.71
N MET A 743 26.62 12.06 -15.15
CA MET A 743 26.31 10.85 -15.91
C MET A 743 25.25 11.08 -16.99
N GLU A 744 24.22 11.90 -16.74
CA GLU A 744 23.22 12.23 -17.78
C GLU A 744 23.82 13.06 -18.94
N ALA A 745 24.78 13.95 -18.63
CA ALA A 745 25.50 14.73 -19.62
C ALA A 745 26.40 13.84 -20.49
N GLU A 746 27.13 12.90 -19.89
CA GLU A 746 27.96 11.91 -20.60
C GLU A 746 27.12 11.05 -21.56
N LEU A 747 25.91 10.64 -21.15
CA LEU A 747 24.95 9.92 -22.01
C LEU A 747 24.42 10.73 -23.19
N SER A 748 24.59 12.06 -23.18
CA SER A 748 24.09 12.95 -24.21
C SER A 748 25.16 13.32 -25.25
N GLN A 749 26.43 12.97 -25.00
CA GLN A 749 27.51 13.17 -25.96
C GLN A 749 27.47 12.07 -27.04
N PRO A 750 27.63 12.40 -28.34
CA PRO A 750 27.67 11.39 -29.37
C PRO A 750 28.90 10.47 -29.18
N PRO A 751 28.79 9.17 -29.47
CA PRO A 751 29.79 8.13 -29.13
C PRO A 751 31.18 8.27 -29.80
N GLY A 752 31.49 9.38 -30.45
CA GLY A 752 32.80 9.70 -31.04
C GLY A 752 33.58 10.83 -30.35
N SER A 753 32.99 11.53 -29.37
CA SER A 753 33.57 12.78 -28.81
C SER A 753 34.63 12.56 -27.72
N GLN A 754 34.68 11.38 -27.12
CA GLN A 754 35.48 11.11 -25.90
C GLN A 754 36.95 10.74 -26.17
N LYS A 755 37.38 10.53 -27.42
CA LYS A 755 38.76 10.13 -27.75
C LYS A 755 39.81 11.26 -27.71
N HIS A 756 39.45 12.50 -27.34
CA HIS A 756 40.36 13.65 -27.38
C HIS A 756 40.57 14.40 -26.05
N GLN A 757 40.11 13.87 -24.91
CA GLN A 757 40.30 14.54 -23.60
C GLN A 757 41.02 13.70 -22.53
N GLN A 758 41.66 12.60 -22.91
CA GLN A 758 42.65 11.92 -22.06
C GLN A 758 43.96 11.79 -22.84
N VAL A 759 44.71 12.91 -22.89
CA VAL A 759 46.16 12.96 -23.08
C VAL A 759 46.69 14.00 -22.11
#